data_AF-A0A2E0TFL3-F1
#
_entry.id   AF-A0A2E0TFL3-F1
#
_cell.length_a   1.000
_cell.length_b   1.000
_cell.length_c   1.000
_cell.angle_alpha   90.00
_cell.angle_beta   90.00
_cell.angle_gamma   90.00
#
_symmetry.space_group_name_H-M   'P 1'
#
loop_
_entity.id
_entity.type
_entity.pdbx_description
1 polymer ?
#
loop_
_entity_poly.entity_id
_entity_poly.type
_entity_poly.pdbx_seq_one_letter_code
_entity_poly.pdbx_strand_id
1 'polypeptide(L)'
;MLLLCALGVASGCEEQPPPGGSYFQERIQPVLDFGCAQQTNGCHVDVDGAATGNLDLSSYDALMRRRDVLAPYGPYTVGNLLLKGGEDVEVTVETWDPDPITGERFARIETDIRHAAGTLIRTDSRGYAELKRWIEEGAARTGAPDETLQGNLGECVRGVGHGAGFDPSVAPEDADSFRRFREEVMPVLQESCAGSRCHGNSFADLYLTCGETDEEMRWNYFTTLSHVTTPVSTSGLLRRPLSMLSGGVYHEGGNVLANTEDPRYVTLRDWAQDIADRRPELLVDDDPDPGLRYFANRVQPVLVRKGCMFLNCHSPSMFHDLRLQGGAQGVFSRIATHRNYEASLLQLAVESPDPNDSRIIAKNLYPPLDVEGGAGIPHRGGSLFEDFSGGGSLNPANAALCDGVDADDGDLNEIPAYCVLARWHEIEREQAILEGDVLPEDSVVDSIVWVARPSGVGDVRDFDTFRGGADLRQAPVTANADGSVDVDFGSSTSLLAACGLGGDVDVRNPAVSWDGQRLAFAARSSAAEPLRLYWMGTDGTGCEPVPDIAYGMDEENGILVHDFDPAWAPDGRLVFASTRGNVDGMVEYRGPTRTPAAMQPNANLFIREEGGVRQMTFLLNQELSPSFMGDGRLIFTTEKREPEFHMLALRRQNLDGGDYHPLFAQRESVGFRAATEVVELPNRNLAFVASSLTPNEGEGTIVVVNRSIGPDQSDRPAGDRDYIHSMNVPVPGAFGGIPSVPGGSTTSGVFRSPAPLPTGRLLVACDPGAMDMGAGPYAWELCELDPLTQEVRVLGGEAGLVNVEPVAVYSRPVFEVFESRPDEANGNTRIVEGESAAEVHVLDLPMLGSLLFENIRTDRDIDPRVGGMRVLEAQPPPAGATSFADVAGNVVSDSFGEVFVDYRDLGFAPTFADGSVRVIIPGGAPILLQPTDGGGGALMFEEHPLFTGEVRQREQLQFYPGEDNNQSFPRRFFNGLCGTCHGSITGRELDAAVNPDVLTSASWTQAHRADPVDLR
;
A
#
# COMPACT_ATOMS: atom_id res chain seq x y z
N MET A 1 79.70 -0.43 -38.10
CA MET A 1 79.23 -1.76 -38.55
C MET A 1 77.71 -1.65 -38.65
N LEU A 2 77.18 -0.93 -39.66
CA LEU A 2 76.75 -1.37 -41.01
C LEU A 2 75.57 -2.36 -40.98
N LEU A 3 74.33 -1.84 -41.09
CA LEU A 3 73.26 -2.13 -42.09
C LEU A 3 71.94 -1.50 -41.58
N LEU A 4 71.51 -0.34 -42.08
CA LEU A 4 70.55 -0.14 -43.20
C LEU A 4 69.24 -0.94 -43.11
N CYS A 5 68.14 -0.24 -42.83
CA CYS A 5 66.83 -0.50 -43.45
C CYS A 5 66.13 0.83 -43.74
N ALA A 6 65.52 0.89 -44.92
CA ALA A 6 65.22 2.08 -45.69
C ALA A 6 63.92 2.79 -45.28
N LEU A 7 63.95 4.13 -45.37
CA LEU A 7 62.78 4.98 -45.45
C LEU A 7 61.99 4.70 -46.75
N GLY A 8 60.71 4.42 -46.60
CA GLY A 8 59.68 4.68 -47.60
C GLY A 8 58.72 5.72 -47.03
N VAL A 9 58.75 6.93 -47.57
CA VAL A 9 57.84 8.01 -47.22
C VAL A 9 56.49 7.71 -47.89
N ALA A 10 55.53 7.22 -47.10
CA ALA A 10 54.12 7.26 -47.45
C ALA A 10 53.53 8.56 -46.87
N SER A 11 52.97 9.38 -47.76
CA SER A 11 52.17 10.56 -47.44
C SER A 11 51.06 10.19 -46.45
N GLY A 12 51.11 10.77 -45.25
CA GLY A 12 50.04 10.64 -44.27
C GLY A 12 48.75 11.25 -44.81
N CYS A 13 47.70 10.43 -44.88
CA CYS A 13 46.37 10.94 -44.61
C CYS A 13 46.37 11.29 -43.13
N GLU A 14 46.20 12.57 -42.80
CA GLU A 14 45.72 12.97 -41.47
C GLU A 14 44.52 12.07 -41.15
N GLU A 15 44.63 11.28 -40.08
CA GLU A 15 43.45 10.74 -39.43
C GLU A 15 42.59 11.95 -39.07
N GLN A 16 41.51 12.15 -39.83
CA GLN A 16 40.43 12.99 -39.36
C GLN A 16 40.00 12.38 -38.02
N PRO A 17 40.07 13.12 -36.90
CA PRO A 17 39.43 12.65 -35.69
C PRO A 17 37.95 12.36 -36.02
N PRO A 18 37.36 11.28 -35.48
CA PRO A 18 35.96 10.99 -35.71
C PRO A 18 35.14 12.25 -35.34
N PRO A 19 34.04 12.55 -36.08
CA PRO A 19 33.19 13.68 -35.73
C PRO A 19 32.79 13.55 -34.26
N GLY A 20 32.90 14.66 -33.53
CA GLY A 20 32.91 14.68 -32.06
C GLY A 20 31.55 14.46 -31.38
N GLY A 21 30.64 13.69 -31.98
CA GLY A 21 29.30 13.39 -31.44
C GLY A 21 29.06 11.89 -31.26
N SER A 22 28.31 11.52 -30.22
CA SER A 22 27.76 10.15 -30.08
C SER A 22 26.57 9.94 -31.03
N TYR A 23 26.24 8.69 -31.38
CA TYR A 23 25.05 8.37 -32.17
C TYR A 23 23.80 9.04 -31.62
N PHE A 24 23.63 9.01 -30.29
CA PHE A 24 22.53 9.71 -29.63
C PHE A 24 22.50 11.22 -29.94
N GLN A 25 23.63 11.92 -29.80
CA GLN A 25 23.71 13.36 -30.07
C GLN A 25 23.43 13.71 -31.54
N GLU A 26 23.88 12.87 -32.47
CA GLU A 26 23.75 13.13 -33.90
C GLU A 26 22.38 12.71 -34.47
N ARG A 27 21.73 11.70 -33.88
CA ARG A 27 20.57 11.01 -34.48
C ARG A 27 19.31 11.07 -33.63
N ILE A 28 19.44 11.08 -32.32
CA ILE A 28 18.32 10.94 -31.38
C ILE A 28 17.96 12.27 -30.73
N GLN A 29 18.94 12.97 -30.16
CA GLN A 29 18.74 14.27 -29.51
C GLN A 29 17.99 15.27 -30.40
N PRO A 30 18.27 15.42 -31.72
CA PRO A 30 17.53 16.36 -32.55
C PRO A 30 16.03 16.04 -32.68
N VAL A 31 15.66 14.75 -32.58
CA VAL A 31 14.25 14.32 -32.61
C VAL A 31 13.56 14.71 -31.30
N LEU A 32 14.22 14.50 -30.17
CA LEU A 32 13.69 14.84 -28.84
C LEU A 32 13.61 16.36 -28.62
N ASP A 33 14.61 17.12 -29.08
CA ASP A 33 14.65 18.58 -28.96
C ASP A 33 13.49 19.23 -29.71
N PHE A 34 13.31 18.87 -30.98
CA PHE A 34 12.27 19.47 -31.81
C PHE A 34 10.89 18.88 -31.54
N GLY A 35 10.80 17.57 -31.34
CA GLY A 35 9.54 16.86 -31.15
C GLY A 35 8.95 17.07 -29.76
N CYS A 36 9.77 16.98 -28.71
CA CYS A 36 9.27 16.99 -27.33
C CYS A 36 9.65 18.27 -26.59
N ALA A 37 10.93 18.60 -26.45
CA ALA A 37 11.36 19.68 -25.55
C ALA A 37 10.91 21.09 -25.99
N GLN A 38 11.04 21.42 -27.28
CA GLN A 38 10.70 22.74 -27.81
C GLN A 38 9.19 22.92 -28.05
N GLN A 39 8.51 21.88 -28.54
CA GLN A 39 7.08 21.96 -28.86
C GLN A 39 6.18 22.00 -27.62
N THR A 40 6.67 21.51 -26.47
CA THR A 40 5.95 21.58 -25.19
C THR A 40 6.33 22.81 -24.36
N ASN A 41 6.89 23.87 -24.96
CA ASN A 41 7.37 25.06 -24.24
C ASN A 41 8.33 24.73 -23.07
N GLY A 42 9.14 23.68 -23.18
CA GLY A 42 10.11 23.29 -22.16
C GLY A 42 9.60 22.37 -21.05
N CYS A 43 8.39 21.77 -21.15
CA CYS A 43 7.88 20.84 -20.13
C CYS A 43 8.86 19.71 -19.74
N HIS A 44 9.68 19.22 -20.68
CA HIS A 44 10.62 18.12 -20.47
C HIS A 44 12.08 18.57 -20.41
N VAL A 45 12.32 19.74 -19.83
CA VAL A 45 13.66 20.27 -19.59
C VAL A 45 13.77 20.57 -18.09
N ASP A 46 14.86 20.12 -17.49
CA ASP A 46 15.14 20.37 -16.08
C ASP A 46 15.14 21.87 -15.74
N VAL A 47 14.31 22.24 -14.77
CA VAL A 47 14.27 23.54 -14.10
C VAL A 47 14.44 23.29 -12.61
N ASP A 48 15.65 23.56 -12.10
CA ASP A 48 15.99 23.45 -10.67
C ASP A 48 15.70 22.08 -10.03
N GLY A 49 15.86 21.00 -10.79
CA GLY A 49 15.70 19.62 -10.32
C GLY A 49 14.33 19.00 -10.59
N ALA A 50 13.44 19.70 -11.28
CA ALA A 50 12.11 19.25 -11.66
C ALA A 50 11.83 19.46 -13.15
N ALA A 51 10.98 18.61 -13.72
CA ALA A 51 10.39 18.84 -15.04
C ALA A 51 8.99 18.19 -15.07
N THR A 52 8.09 18.76 -15.85
CA THR A 52 6.73 18.23 -16.01
C THR A 52 6.75 16.80 -16.52
N GLY A 53 5.93 15.93 -15.92
CA GLY A 53 5.92 14.49 -16.23
C GLY A 53 7.12 13.72 -15.66
N ASN A 54 7.93 14.38 -14.80
CA ASN A 54 9.12 13.82 -14.19
C ASN A 54 10.14 13.29 -15.21
N LEU A 55 10.27 13.97 -16.35
CA LEU A 55 11.06 13.52 -17.50
C LEU A 55 11.90 14.67 -18.06
N ASP A 56 13.22 14.49 -18.09
CA ASP A 56 14.17 15.42 -18.70
C ASP A 56 14.78 14.81 -19.97
N LEU A 57 14.57 15.48 -21.10
CA LEU A 57 15.03 15.07 -22.43
C LEU A 57 16.24 15.88 -22.92
N SER A 58 16.83 16.72 -22.06
CA SER A 58 17.95 17.60 -22.43
C SER A 58 19.26 16.89 -22.79
N SER A 59 19.42 15.63 -22.37
CA SER A 59 20.60 14.83 -22.65
C SER A 59 20.35 13.32 -22.51
N TYR A 60 21.30 12.51 -22.97
CA TYR A 60 21.28 11.06 -22.78
C TYR A 60 21.23 10.67 -21.30
N ASP A 61 22.10 11.25 -20.47
CA ASP A 61 22.19 10.87 -19.05
C ASP A 61 20.94 11.28 -18.27
N ALA A 62 20.28 12.36 -18.67
CA ALA A 62 18.99 12.76 -18.13
C ALA A 62 17.89 11.76 -18.51
N LEU A 63 17.75 11.43 -19.79
CA LEU A 63 16.76 10.45 -20.27
C LEU A 63 16.97 9.07 -19.65
N MET A 64 18.22 8.64 -19.49
CA MET A 64 18.52 7.31 -18.92
C MET A 64 18.19 7.17 -17.44
N ARG A 65 17.90 8.27 -16.73
CA ARG A 65 17.29 8.21 -15.38
C ARG A 65 15.85 7.70 -15.44
N ARG A 66 15.18 7.92 -16.58
CA ARG A 66 13.83 7.43 -16.89
C ARG A 66 13.84 6.31 -17.93
N ARG A 67 14.77 5.34 -17.82
CA ARG A 67 14.85 4.21 -18.76
C ARG A 67 13.53 3.43 -18.84
N ASP A 68 12.73 3.47 -17.77
CA ASP A 68 11.38 2.91 -17.70
C ASP A 68 10.44 3.42 -18.82
N VAL A 69 10.59 4.67 -19.28
CA VAL A 69 9.72 5.20 -20.35
C VAL A 69 10.08 4.71 -21.74
N LEU A 70 11.23 4.05 -21.91
CA LEU A 70 11.69 3.53 -23.20
C LEU A 70 11.22 2.09 -23.45
N ALA A 71 11.01 1.30 -22.40
CA ALA A 71 10.74 -0.12 -22.52
C ALA A 71 9.34 -0.41 -23.13
N PRO A 72 9.23 -1.22 -24.21
CA PRO A 72 7.94 -1.73 -24.70
C PRO A 72 7.42 -2.81 -23.76
N TYR A 73 6.72 -2.40 -22.72
CA TYR A 73 6.28 -3.25 -21.63
C TYR A 73 4.84 -3.75 -21.83
N GLY A 74 4.60 -5.01 -21.44
CA GLY A 74 3.27 -5.57 -21.31
C GLY A 74 2.50 -5.60 -22.65
N PRO A 75 1.32 -4.96 -22.74
CA PRO A 75 0.50 -5.03 -23.93
C PRO A 75 0.98 -4.12 -25.08
N TYR A 76 1.91 -3.21 -24.80
CA TYR A 76 2.29 -2.16 -25.73
C TYR A 76 3.49 -2.56 -26.61
N THR A 77 3.44 -2.19 -27.88
CA THR A 77 4.49 -2.50 -28.87
C THR A 77 5.65 -1.50 -28.87
N VAL A 78 5.49 -0.37 -28.19
CA VAL A 78 6.50 0.68 -28.00
C VAL A 78 6.45 1.19 -26.55
N GLY A 79 7.53 1.82 -26.08
CA GLY A 79 7.60 2.38 -24.72
C GLY A 79 6.74 3.63 -24.53
N ASN A 80 6.48 3.96 -23.26
CA ASN A 80 5.63 5.08 -22.83
C ASN A 80 6.01 6.43 -23.48
N LEU A 81 7.31 6.69 -23.72
CA LEU A 81 7.77 7.89 -24.43
C LEU A 81 7.09 8.05 -25.80
N LEU A 82 7.02 6.96 -26.58
CA LEU A 82 6.40 6.98 -27.91
C LEU A 82 4.88 6.87 -27.85
N LEU A 83 4.32 6.23 -26.82
CA LEU A 83 2.87 6.17 -26.62
C LEU A 83 2.29 7.55 -26.26
N LYS A 84 2.92 8.29 -25.35
CA LYS A 84 2.48 9.64 -24.97
C LYS A 84 2.91 10.73 -25.95
N GLY A 85 4.06 10.56 -26.61
CA GLY A 85 4.52 11.51 -27.61
C GLY A 85 3.85 11.31 -28.97
N GLY A 86 3.32 10.13 -29.24
CA GLY A 86 2.82 9.68 -30.53
C GLY A 86 1.34 9.96 -30.80
N GLU A 87 0.87 9.43 -31.94
CA GLU A 87 -0.55 9.19 -32.17
C GLU A 87 -0.96 7.90 -31.45
N ASP A 88 -2.26 7.74 -31.23
CA ASP A 88 -2.83 6.51 -30.70
C ASP A 88 -2.44 5.30 -31.57
N VAL A 89 -2.19 4.16 -30.91
CA VAL A 89 -1.74 2.93 -31.57
C VAL A 89 -2.75 1.82 -31.38
N GLU A 90 -2.93 1.01 -32.42
CA GLU A 90 -3.72 -0.22 -32.31
C GLU A 90 -2.92 -1.26 -31.55
N VAL A 91 -3.51 -1.81 -30.49
CA VAL A 91 -3.04 -2.98 -29.76
C VAL A 91 -4.12 -4.06 -29.78
N THR A 92 -3.70 -5.31 -29.74
CA THR A 92 -4.61 -6.46 -29.67
C THR A 92 -4.57 -7.02 -28.26
N VAL A 93 -5.72 -7.20 -27.62
CA VAL A 93 -5.82 -7.71 -26.24
C VAL A 93 -6.61 -9.01 -26.25
N GLU A 94 -6.03 -10.07 -25.71
CA GLU A 94 -6.69 -11.37 -25.58
C GLU A 94 -7.90 -11.28 -24.65
N THR A 95 -8.99 -11.92 -25.09
CA THR A 95 -10.25 -12.04 -24.37
C THR A 95 -10.58 -13.52 -24.19
N TRP A 96 -11.36 -13.87 -23.16
CA TRP A 96 -11.75 -15.27 -22.93
C TRP A 96 -12.85 -15.71 -23.90
N ASP A 97 -13.77 -14.79 -24.20
CA ASP A 97 -14.82 -14.95 -25.19
C ASP A 97 -14.44 -14.31 -26.53
N PRO A 98 -15.04 -14.78 -27.64
CA PRO A 98 -15.01 -14.03 -28.88
C PRO A 98 -15.53 -12.61 -28.65
N ASP A 99 -14.68 -11.62 -28.90
CA ASP A 99 -15.05 -10.22 -28.82
C ASP A 99 -16.23 -9.94 -29.78
N PRO A 100 -17.28 -9.24 -29.32
CA PRO A 100 -18.52 -9.04 -30.09
C PRO A 100 -18.31 -8.36 -31.45
N ILE A 101 -17.24 -7.55 -31.60
CA ILE A 101 -16.95 -6.77 -32.81
C ILE A 101 -16.13 -7.59 -33.80
N THR A 102 -15.08 -8.26 -33.34
CA THR A 102 -14.16 -9.02 -34.20
C THR A 102 -14.61 -10.46 -34.45
N GLY A 103 -15.35 -11.05 -33.51
CA GLY A 103 -15.67 -12.48 -33.49
C GLY A 103 -14.48 -13.39 -33.18
N GLU A 104 -13.36 -12.82 -32.74
CA GLU A 104 -12.12 -13.51 -32.37
C GLU A 104 -11.87 -13.33 -30.86
N ARG A 105 -11.03 -14.18 -30.24
CA ARG A 105 -10.64 -14.04 -28.81
C ARG A 105 -9.63 -12.92 -28.57
N PHE A 106 -9.80 -11.83 -29.29
CA PHE A 106 -8.90 -10.71 -29.32
C PHE A 106 -9.68 -9.45 -29.62
N ALA A 107 -9.77 -8.55 -28.65
CA ALA A 107 -10.26 -7.20 -28.86
C ALA A 107 -9.17 -6.37 -29.56
N ARG A 108 -9.57 -5.58 -30.58
CA ARG A 108 -8.69 -4.58 -31.21
C ARG A 108 -8.96 -3.23 -30.58
N ILE A 109 -7.95 -2.69 -29.92
CA ILE A 109 -8.06 -1.49 -29.10
C ILE A 109 -7.14 -0.42 -29.69
N GLU A 110 -7.73 0.71 -30.09
CA GLU A 110 -6.99 1.96 -30.28
C GLU A 110 -6.74 2.56 -28.90
N THR A 111 -5.48 2.68 -28.51
CA THR A 111 -5.12 3.28 -27.21
C THR A 111 -5.65 4.71 -27.11
N ASP A 112 -5.99 5.18 -25.90
CA ASP A 112 -6.29 6.60 -25.63
C ASP A 112 -5.40 7.04 -24.46
N ILE A 113 -4.12 7.26 -24.77
CA ILE A 113 -3.10 7.55 -23.76
C ILE A 113 -2.84 9.06 -23.80
N ARG A 114 -3.57 9.78 -22.95
CA ARG A 114 -3.56 11.25 -22.96
C ARG A 114 -2.19 11.82 -22.57
N HIS A 115 -1.77 12.83 -23.34
CA HIS A 115 -0.66 13.71 -23.05
C HIS A 115 -1.15 15.16 -22.99
N ALA A 116 -0.69 15.93 -21.99
CA ALA A 116 -1.21 17.28 -21.73
C ALA A 116 -1.00 18.28 -22.89
N ALA A 117 0.02 18.04 -23.73
CA ALA A 117 0.29 18.85 -24.92
C ALA A 117 -0.28 18.24 -26.22
N GLY A 118 -1.08 17.17 -26.14
CA GLY A 118 -1.51 16.38 -27.28
C GLY A 118 -0.36 15.61 -27.94
N THR A 119 -0.57 15.17 -29.18
CA THR A 119 0.40 14.44 -30.00
C THR A 119 1.51 15.35 -30.52
N LEU A 120 2.76 14.91 -30.34
CA LEU A 120 3.96 15.70 -30.61
C LEU A 120 4.83 15.10 -31.75
N ILE A 121 4.83 13.78 -31.88
CA ILE A 121 5.60 13.03 -32.85
C ILE A 121 4.64 12.21 -33.71
N ARG A 122 4.58 12.50 -35.02
CA ARG A 122 3.78 11.70 -35.95
C ARG A 122 4.39 10.32 -36.16
N THR A 123 3.56 9.27 -36.17
CA THR A 123 3.99 7.87 -36.35
C THR A 123 4.62 7.61 -37.72
N ASP A 124 4.18 8.36 -38.74
CA ASP A 124 4.72 8.31 -40.11
C ASP A 124 6.05 9.06 -40.30
N SER A 125 6.56 9.71 -39.25
CA SER A 125 7.76 10.53 -39.35
C SER A 125 9.05 9.72 -39.31
N ARG A 126 10.09 10.23 -39.98
CA ARG A 126 11.44 9.66 -39.88
C ARG A 126 11.98 9.69 -38.45
N GLY A 127 11.61 10.70 -37.66
CA GLY A 127 12.02 10.83 -36.26
C GLY A 127 11.47 9.70 -35.39
N TYR A 128 10.17 9.40 -35.55
CA TYR A 128 9.53 8.27 -34.87
C TYR A 128 10.23 6.94 -35.19
N ALA A 129 10.44 6.66 -36.48
CA ALA A 129 11.10 5.43 -36.92
C ALA A 129 12.53 5.28 -36.38
N GLU A 130 13.30 6.39 -36.34
CA GLU A 130 14.67 6.38 -35.80
C GLU A 130 14.68 6.16 -34.27
N LEU A 131 13.76 6.80 -33.54
CA LEU A 131 13.59 6.61 -32.09
C LEU A 131 13.18 5.18 -31.76
N LYS A 132 12.14 4.65 -32.42
CA LYS A 132 11.65 3.29 -32.22
C LYS A 132 12.76 2.27 -32.46
N ARG A 133 13.49 2.38 -33.58
CA ARG A 133 14.63 1.49 -33.87
C ARG A 133 15.69 1.56 -32.78
N TRP A 134 16.11 2.77 -32.38
CA TRP A 134 17.13 2.95 -31.35
C TRP A 134 16.72 2.36 -30.00
N ILE A 135 15.45 2.46 -29.62
CA ILE A 135 14.89 1.85 -28.42
C ILE A 135 14.91 0.32 -28.52
N GLU A 136 14.45 -0.26 -29.64
CA GLU A 136 14.45 -1.71 -29.89
C GLU A 136 15.86 -2.30 -29.92
N GLU A 137 16.86 -1.51 -30.32
CA GLU A 137 18.28 -1.86 -30.29
C GLU A 137 18.91 -1.66 -28.89
N GLY A 138 18.13 -1.33 -27.85
CA GLY A 138 18.60 -1.27 -26.45
C GLY A 138 18.97 0.13 -25.95
N ALA A 139 18.69 1.17 -26.73
CA ALA A 139 18.89 2.59 -26.37
C ALA A 139 20.33 2.94 -25.94
N ALA A 140 21.33 2.29 -26.53
CA ALA A 140 22.73 2.57 -26.25
C ALA A 140 23.13 3.97 -26.76
N ARG A 141 23.99 4.68 -26.01
CA ARG A 141 24.55 5.99 -26.44
C ARG A 141 25.25 5.92 -27.80
N THR A 142 25.87 4.77 -28.09
CA THR A 142 26.60 4.48 -29.32
C THR A 142 25.70 4.02 -30.47
N GLY A 143 24.44 3.67 -30.19
CA GLY A 143 23.54 3.02 -31.15
C GLY A 143 23.89 1.56 -31.43
N ALA A 144 24.76 0.93 -30.63
CA ALA A 144 25.05 -0.49 -30.77
C ALA A 144 23.90 -1.34 -30.20
N PRO A 145 23.43 -2.37 -30.93
CA PRO A 145 22.40 -3.30 -30.44
C PRO A 145 22.83 -4.02 -29.15
N ASP A 146 21.87 -4.26 -28.25
CA ASP A 146 22.07 -5.13 -27.10
C ASP A 146 21.90 -6.62 -27.46
N GLU A 147 23.03 -7.30 -27.64
CA GLU A 147 23.09 -8.75 -27.90
C GLU A 147 23.36 -9.57 -26.63
N THR A 148 23.28 -8.94 -25.45
CA THR A 148 23.60 -9.60 -24.17
C THR A 148 22.53 -10.64 -23.83
N LEU A 149 22.99 -11.86 -23.51
CA LEU A 149 22.15 -12.91 -22.95
C LEU A 149 22.37 -13.03 -21.45
N GLN A 150 21.28 -13.25 -20.73
CA GLN A 150 21.24 -13.50 -19.29
C GLN A 150 21.10 -15.01 -19.04
N GLY A 151 21.82 -15.49 -18.04
CA GLY A 151 21.66 -16.84 -17.51
C GLY A 151 20.75 -16.86 -16.30
N ASN A 152 20.41 -18.05 -15.83
CA ASN A 152 19.67 -18.20 -14.58
C ASN A 152 20.46 -17.63 -13.39
N LEU A 153 19.78 -16.92 -12.50
CA LEU A 153 20.38 -16.25 -11.35
C LEU A 153 19.76 -16.73 -10.03
N GLY A 154 20.61 -17.17 -9.10
CA GLY A 154 20.19 -17.73 -7.82
C GLY A 154 19.95 -19.25 -7.88
N GLU A 155 19.81 -19.87 -6.71
CA GLU A 155 19.43 -21.29 -6.59
C GLU A 155 17.92 -21.44 -6.78
N CYS A 156 17.46 -22.62 -7.21
CA CYS A 156 16.02 -22.89 -7.28
C CYS A 156 15.41 -22.95 -5.87
N VAL A 157 14.12 -22.60 -5.78
CA VAL A 157 13.38 -22.60 -4.52
C VAL A 157 12.49 -23.85 -4.45
N ARG A 158 12.37 -24.43 -3.24
CA ARG A 158 11.49 -25.58 -2.97
C ARG A 158 10.16 -25.12 -2.37
N GLY A 159 9.17 -25.99 -2.43
CA GLY A 159 7.82 -25.74 -1.91
C GLY A 159 6.83 -25.49 -3.03
N VAL A 160 5.69 -26.17 -2.95
CA VAL A 160 4.66 -26.15 -4.00
C VAL A 160 3.99 -24.78 -4.05
N GLY A 161 3.82 -24.22 -5.24
CA GLY A 161 3.02 -23.00 -5.41
C GLY A 161 1.52 -23.25 -5.24
N HIS A 162 0.75 -22.17 -5.20
CA HIS A 162 -0.71 -22.20 -5.12
C HIS A 162 -1.30 -21.30 -6.22
N GLY A 163 -2.53 -21.60 -6.63
CA GLY A 163 -3.27 -20.79 -7.60
C GLY A 163 -4.65 -21.38 -7.90
N ALA A 164 -5.56 -20.53 -8.36
CA ALA A 164 -6.92 -20.93 -8.73
C ALA A 164 -6.91 -22.09 -9.74
N GLY A 165 -7.69 -23.14 -9.46
CA GLY A 165 -7.78 -24.32 -10.32
C GLY A 165 -6.62 -25.32 -10.21
N PHE A 166 -5.69 -25.15 -9.27
CA PHE A 166 -4.61 -26.12 -9.02
C PHE A 166 -4.83 -26.93 -7.73
N ASP A 167 -4.76 -28.26 -7.84
CA ASP A 167 -4.70 -29.18 -6.70
C ASP A 167 -3.42 -30.03 -6.79
N PRO A 168 -2.49 -29.93 -5.82
CA PRO A 168 -1.23 -30.66 -5.86
C PRO A 168 -1.39 -32.18 -5.82
N SER A 169 -2.51 -32.68 -5.31
CA SER A 169 -2.82 -34.11 -5.19
C SER A 169 -3.39 -34.72 -6.48
N VAL A 170 -3.86 -33.88 -7.41
CA VAL A 170 -4.51 -34.31 -8.65
C VAL A 170 -3.48 -34.38 -9.78
N ALA A 171 -3.46 -35.51 -10.50
CA ALA A 171 -2.58 -35.67 -11.65
C ALA A 171 -3.10 -34.86 -12.87
N PRO A 172 -2.21 -34.30 -13.71
CA PRO A 172 -2.64 -33.56 -14.90
C PRO A 172 -3.47 -34.41 -15.87
N GLU A 173 -4.46 -33.79 -16.51
CA GLU A 173 -5.38 -34.49 -17.42
C GLU A 173 -4.68 -35.07 -18.66
N ASP A 174 -3.68 -34.37 -19.21
CA ASP A 174 -2.84 -34.87 -20.31
C ASP A 174 -1.55 -35.47 -19.76
N ALA A 175 -1.58 -36.77 -19.47
CA ALA A 175 -0.42 -37.52 -18.98
C ALA A 175 0.75 -37.55 -19.98
N ASP A 176 0.48 -37.51 -21.29
CA ASP A 176 1.53 -37.52 -22.32
C ASP A 176 2.24 -36.17 -22.37
N SER A 177 1.49 -35.06 -22.32
CA SER A 177 2.06 -33.72 -22.21
C SER A 177 2.87 -33.54 -20.92
N PHE A 178 2.35 -34.03 -19.78
CA PHE A 178 3.06 -33.95 -18.50
C PHE A 178 4.37 -34.75 -18.49
N ARG A 179 4.37 -35.95 -19.10
CA ARG A 179 5.61 -36.73 -19.27
C ARG A 179 6.63 -35.96 -20.11
N ARG A 180 6.22 -35.41 -21.25
CA ARG A 180 7.10 -34.59 -22.10
C ARG A 180 7.61 -33.36 -21.37
N PHE A 181 6.75 -32.68 -20.62
CA PHE A 181 7.15 -31.53 -19.80
C PHE A 181 8.28 -31.91 -18.82
N ARG A 182 8.09 -33.01 -18.09
CA ARG A 182 9.08 -33.52 -17.13
C ARG A 182 10.42 -33.88 -17.80
N GLU A 183 10.37 -34.53 -18.95
CA GLU A 183 11.56 -35.07 -19.65
C GLU A 183 12.28 -34.02 -20.51
N GLU A 184 11.56 -33.05 -21.10
CA GLU A 184 12.06 -32.14 -22.13
C GLU A 184 12.07 -30.68 -21.67
N VAL A 185 10.97 -30.19 -21.05
CA VAL A 185 10.77 -28.76 -20.74
C VAL A 185 11.37 -28.35 -19.40
N MET A 186 11.11 -29.13 -18.35
CA MET A 186 11.58 -28.81 -16.99
C MET A 186 13.11 -28.64 -16.90
N PRO A 187 13.95 -29.45 -17.59
CA PRO A 187 15.40 -29.20 -17.62
C PRO A 187 15.78 -27.83 -18.19
N VAL A 188 15.07 -27.34 -19.22
CA VAL A 188 15.30 -25.99 -19.78
C VAL A 188 14.96 -24.91 -18.76
N LEU A 189 13.82 -25.07 -18.07
CA LEU A 189 13.36 -24.12 -17.05
C LEU A 189 14.29 -24.07 -15.83
N GLN A 190 14.80 -25.22 -15.36
CA GLN A 190 15.77 -25.28 -14.27
C GLN A 190 17.10 -24.62 -14.66
N GLU A 191 17.59 -24.88 -15.86
CA GLU A 191 18.86 -24.34 -16.34
C GLU A 191 18.80 -22.83 -16.56
N SER A 192 17.67 -22.31 -17.05
CA SER A 192 17.59 -20.94 -17.60
C SER A 192 16.67 -19.99 -16.83
N CYS A 193 15.72 -20.47 -16.02
CA CYS A 193 14.61 -19.65 -15.51
C CYS A 193 14.37 -19.74 -13.99
N ALA A 194 14.47 -20.93 -13.39
CA ALA A 194 13.92 -21.24 -12.07
C ALA A 194 14.75 -20.74 -10.86
N GLY A 195 15.74 -19.88 -11.07
CA GLY A 195 16.57 -19.33 -10.00
C GLY A 195 15.81 -18.31 -9.16
N SER A 196 16.18 -18.20 -7.88
CA SER A 196 15.52 -17.34 -6.89
C SER A 196 15.53 -15.85 -7.21
N ARG A 197 16.34 -15.39 -8.18
CA ARG A 197 16.33 -13.99 -8.66
C ARG A 197 15.54 -13.79 -9.96
N CYS A 198 14.93 -14.85 -10.48
CA CYS A 198 14.11 -14.82 -11.67
C CYS A 198 12.73 -15.40 -11.32
N HIS A 199 12.50 -16.67 -11.64
CA HIS A 199 11.20 -17.32 -11.46
C HIS A 199 11.07 -18.13 -10.16
N GLY A 200 12.10 -18.17 -9.30
CA GLY A 200 12.00 -18.80 -7.97
C GLY A 200 11.29 -17.93 -6.91
N ASN A 201 10.66 -16.83 -7.31
CA ASN A 201 9.90 -15.93 -6.44
C ASN A 201 8.41 -15.98 -6.81
N SER A 202 7.53 -16.12 -5.80
CA SER A 202 6.06 -16.21 -5.94
C SER A 202 5.43 -15.01 -6.64
N PHE A 203 6.13 -13.86 -6.62
CA PHE A 203 5.73 -12.66 -7.32
C PHE A 203 5.66 -12.80 -8.85
N ALA A 204 6.50 -13.68 -9.43
CA ALA A 204 6.48 -13.92 -10.86
C ALA A 204 5.19 -14.63 -11.27
N ASP A 205 4.60 -14.25 -12.41
CA ASP A 205 3.45 -14.98 -12.99
C ASP A 205 3.80 -16.44 -13.28
N LEU A 206 5.03 -16.66 -13.74
CA LEU A 206 5.64 -17.97 -13.89
C LEU A 206 6.48 -18.26 -12.63
N TYR A 207 5.87 -18.59 -11.51
CA TYR A 207 6.60 -19.04 -10.31
C TYR A 207 7.03 -20.50 -10.48
N LEU A 208 8.33 -20.76 -10.49
CA LEU A 208 8.94 -22.07 -10.71
C LEU A 208 9.67 -22.55 -9.47
N THR A 209 9.40 -23.80 -9.12
CA THR A 209 10.09 -24.53 -8.05
C THR A 209 11.22 -25.38 -8.61
N CYS A 210 12.00 -26.02 -7.74
CA CYS A 210 12.99 -27.01 -8.15
C CYS A 210 12.38 -28.23 -8.88
N GLY A 211 11.09 -28.55 -8.68
CA GLY A 211 10.45 -29.71 -9.34
C GLY A 211 11.01 -31.06 -8.86
N GLU A 212 11.48 -31.15 -7.63
CA GLU A 212 12.09 -32.39 -7.10
C GLU A 212 11.02 -33.36 -6.57
N THR A 213 9.85 -32.86 -6.17
CA THR A 213 8.69 -33.67 -5.80
C THR A 213 7.66 -33.76 -6.94
N ASP A 214 6.76 -34.74 -6.87
CA ASP A 214 5.68 -34.85 -7.85
C ASP A 214 4.75 -33.63 -7.79
N GLU A 215 4.48 -33.10 -6.59
CA GLU A 215 3.65 -31.91 -6.38
C GLU A 215 4.30 -30.65 -6.96
N GLU A 216 5.60 -30.45 -6.72
CA GLU A 216 6.37 -29.35 -7.31
C GLU A 216 6.41 -29.43 -8.85
N MET A 217 6.60 -30.64 -9.39
CA MET A 217 6.58 -30.87 -10.84
C MET A 217 5.19 -30.60 -11.45
N ARG A 218 4.10 -30.97 -10.75
CA ARG A 218 2.72 -30.68 -11.17
C ARG A 218 2.44 -29.18 -11.17
N TRP A 219 2.90 -28.47 -10.13
CA TRP A 219 2.82 -27.02 -10.08
C TRP A 219 3.55 -26.38 -11.27
N ASN A 220 4.81 -26.77 -11.51
CA ASN A 220 5.61 -26.23 -12.61
C ASN A 220 4.95 -26.51 -13.98
N TYR A 221 4.32 -27.67 -14.16
CA TYR A 221 3.53 -27.97 -15.36
C TYR A 221 2.33 -27.04 -15.50
N PHE A 222 1.53 -26.91 -14.44
CA PHE A 222 0.34 -26.07 -14.40
C PHE A 222 0.65 -24.60 -14.72
N THR A 223 1.62 -24.01 -14.03
CA THR A 223 2.01 -22.60 -14.25
C THR A 223 2.67 -22.38 -15.61
N THR A 224 3.45 -23.34 -16.14
CA THR A 224 4.02 -23.20 -17.48
C THR A 224 2.95 -23.28 -18.56
N LEU A 225 1.98 -24.20 -18.40
CA LEU A 225 0.87 -24.37 -19.33
C LEU A 225 0.00 -23.10 -19.44
N SER A 226 -0.20 -22.38 -18.33
CA SER A 226 -1.00 -21.14 -18.31
C SER A 226 -0.44 -20.00 -19.16
N HIS A 227 0.82 -20.10 -19.61
CA HIS A 227 1.49 -19.12 -20.48
C HIS A 227 1.48 -19.52 -21.96
N VAL A 228 0.88 -20.66 -22.30
CA VAL A 228 0.73 -21.16 -23.67
C VAL A 228 -0.58 -20.64 -24.26
N THR A 229 -0.52 -20.12 -25.48
CA THR A 229 -1.63 -19.48 -26.19
C THR A 229 -1.67 -19.93 -27.65
N THR A 230 -2.75 -19.60 -28.36
CA THR A 230 -2.89 -19.90 -29.80
C THR A 230 -3.04 -18.60 -30.60
N PRO A 231 -2.16 -18.31 -31.58
CA PRO A 231 -1.05 -19.15 -32.06
C PRO A 231 0.16 -19.17 -31.12
N VAL A 232 0.82 -20.32 -30.96
CA VAL A 232 1.93 -20.53 -29.99
C VAL A 232 3.07 -19.52 -30.10
N SER A 233 3.32 -18.95 -31.27
CA SER A 233 4.31 -17.88 -31.45
C SER A 233 4.04 -16.61 -30.63
N THR A 234 2.83 -16.42 -30.09
CA THR A 234 2.46 -15.28 -29.24
C THR A 234 2.59 -15.57 -27.75
N SER A 235 2.83 -16.83 -27.36
CA SER A 235 2.90 -17.26 -25.97
C SER A 235 3.99 -16.54 -25.19
N GLY A 236 3.66 -16.08 -23.99
CA GLY A 236 4.59 -15.41 -23.08
C GLY A 236 5.81 -16.28 -22.75
N LEU A 237 5.62 -17.60 -22.69
CA LEU A 237 6.67 -18.61 -22.52
C LEU A 237 7.78 -18.52 -23.58
N LEU A 238 7.44 -18.10 -24.80
CA LEU A 238 8.38 -17.98 -25.92
C LEU A 238 8.86 -16.54 -26.12
N ARG A 239 7.97 -15.55 -26.03
CA ARG A 239 8.29 -14.17 -26.38
C ARG A 239 9.09 -13.43 -25.33
N ARG A 240 8.79 -13.62 -24.04
CA ARG A 240 9.49 -12.92 -22.95
C ARG A 240 10.98 -13.28 -22.88
N PRO A 241 11.39 -14.56 -22.89
CA PRO A 241 12.82 -14.89 -22.83
C PRO A 241 13.57 -14.66 -24.14
N LEU A 242 12.89 -14.44 -25.28
CA LEU A 242 13.51 -14.23 -26.58
C LEU A 242 14.10 -12.82 -26.72
N SER A 243 15.25 -12.70 -27.39
CA SER A 243 15.82 -11.39 -27.72
C SER A 243 14.84 -10.50 -28.49
N MET A 244 14.73 -9.23 -28.12
CA MET A 244 13.94 -8.25 -28.88
C MET A 244 14.42 -8.11 -30.33
N LEU A 245 15.71 -8.33 -30.62
CA LEU A 245 16.26 -8.36 -31.98
C LEU A 245 15.72 -9.52 -32.83
N SER A 246 15.19 -10.55 -32.17
CA SER A 246 14.63 -11.76 -32.77
C SER A 246 13.10 -11.82 -32.64
N GLY A 247 12.43 -10.72 -32.28
CA GLY A 247 10.98 -10.63 -32.14
C GLY A 247 10.44 -10.99 -30.74
N GLY A 248 11.31 -11.02 -29.73
CA GLY A 248 10.89 -11.09 -28.32
C GLY A 248 10.34 -9.77 -27.79
N VAL A 249 9.95 -9.78 -26.52
CA VAL A 249 9.35 -8.62 -25.81
C VAL A 249 10.14 -8.28 -24.55
N TYR A 250 9.78 -7.18 -23.88
CA TYR A 250 10.40 -6.83 -22.61
C TYR A 250 10.29 -7.96 -21.58
N HIS A 251 11.41 -8.26 -20.93
CA HIS A 251 11.53 -9.18 -19.82
C HIS A 251 12.51 -8.61 -18.81
N GLU A 252 12.10 -8.52 -17.55
CA GLU A 252 12.89 -7.92 -16.48
C GLU A 252 14.23 -8.64 -16.29
N GLY A 253 14.22 -9.98 -16.41
CA GLY A 253 15.43 -10.81 -16.40
C GLY A 253 16.29 -10.72 -17.67
N GLY A 254 15.97 -9.84 -18.62
CA GLY A 254 16.71 -9.66 -19.88
C GLY A 254 16.51 -10.77 -20.92
N ASN A 255 17.30 -10.75 -21.99
CA ASN A 255 17.22 -11.75 -23.06
C ASN A 255 17.84 -13.07 -22.60
N VAL A 256 17.13 -14.19 -22.65
CA VAL A 256 17.64 -15.52 -22.26
C VAL A 256 17.94 -16.40 -23.49
N LEU A 257 17.13 -16.23 -24.54
CA LEU A 257 17.18 -16.97 -25.81
C LEU A 257 17.59 -16.01 -26.92
N ALA A 258 18.63 -16.37 -27.68
CA ALA A 258 19.17 -15.47 -28.71
C ALA A 258 18.23 -15.27 -29.89
N ASN A 259 17.60 -16.34 -30.36
CA ASN A 259 16.77 -16.39 -31.55
C ASN A 259 15.87 -17.64 -31.55
N THR A 260 15.03 -17.77 -32.58
CA THR A 260 14.07 -18.86 -32.72
C THR A 260 14.69 -20.20 -33.14
N GLU A 261 15.99 -20.24 -33.41
CA GLU A 261 16.77 -21.46 -33.69
C GLU A 261 17.47 -22.00 -32.42
N ASP A 262 17.42 -21.28 -31.29
CA ASP A 262 17.95 -21.76 -30.02
C ASP A 262 17.28 -23.10 -29.66
N PRO A 263 18.05 -24.17 -29.38
CA PRO A 263 17.48 -25.48 -29.06
C PRO A 263 16.48 -25.43 -27.91
N ARG A 264 16.69 -24.55 -26.92
CA ARG A 264 15.78 -24.34 -25.80
C ARG A 264 14.46 -23.73 -26.26
N TYR A 265 14.52 -22.74 -27.16
CA TYR A 265 13.32 -22.15 -27.77
C TYR A 265 12.51 -23.21 -28.54
N VAL A 266 13.20 -24.02 -29.36
CA VAL A 266 12.59 -25.08 -30.15
C VAL A 266 11.89 -26.12 -29.25
N THR A 267 12.53 -26.55 -28.17
CA THR A 267 11.93 -27.48 -27.20
C THR A 267 10.64 -26.91 -26.59
N LEU A 268 10.67 -25.66 -26.11
CA LEU A 268 9.50 -25.01 -25.53
C LEU A 268 8.37 -24.87 -26.56
N ARG A 269 8.70 -24.43 -27.78
CA ARG A 269 7.73 -24.26 -28.88
C ARG A 269 7.09 -25.59 -29.28
N ASP A 270 7.88 -26.64 -29.44
CA ASP A 270 7.39 -27.94 -29.92
C ASP A 270 6.52 -28.64 -28.88
N TRP A 271 6.77 -28.41 -27.58
CA TRP A 271 5.87 -28.85 -26.51
C TRP A 271 4.56 -28.05 -26.53
N ALA A 272 4.63 -26.71 -26.60
CA ALA A 272 3.44 -25.86 -26.64
C ALA A 272 2.56 -26.11 -27.89
N GLN A 273 3.17 -26.28 -29.06
CA GLN A 273 2.46 -26.57 -30.32
C GLN A 273 1.74 -27.91 -30.29
N ASP A 274 2.37 -28.94 -29.73
CA ASP A 274 1.76 -30.25 -29.57
C ASP A 274 0.50 -30.21 -28.69
N ILE A 275 0.49 -29.38 -27.64
CA ILE A 275 -0.70 -29.16 -26.81
C ILE A 275 -1.75 -28.37 -27.60
N ALA A 276 -1.39 -27.26 -28.23
CA ALA A 276 -2.31 -26.43 -29.01
C ALA A 276 -3.01 -27.24 -30.13
N ASP A 277 -2.30 -28.19 -30.74
CA ASP A 277 -2.86 -29.02 -31.82
C ASP A 277 -3.72 -30.18 -31.29
N ARG A 278 -3.32 -30.84 -30.20
CA ARG A 278 -3.98 -32.05 -29.69
C ARG A 278 -5.06 -31.80 -28.64
N ARG A 279 -4.83 -30.82 -27.77
CA ARG A 279 -5.63 -30.50 -26.57
C ARG A 279 -5.86 -28.98 -26.42
N PRO A 280 -6.34 -28.26 -27.46
CA PRO A 280 -6.55 -26.82 -27.38
C PRO A 280 -7.51 -26.40 -26.26
N GLU A 281 -8.41 -27.27 -25.82
CA GLU A 281 -9.33 -27.00 -24.71
C GLU A 281 -8.62 -26.82 -23.36
N LEU A 282 -7.39 -27.32 -23.19
CA LEU A 282 -6.59 -27.08 -21.98
C LEU A 282 -6.01 -25.67 -21.92
N LEU A 283 -6.09 -24.91 -23.02
CA LEU A 283 -5.60 -23.54 -23.13
C LEU A 283 -6.73 -22.50 -22.97
N VAL A 284 -7.92 -22.94 -22.54
CA VAL A 284 -9.11 -22.10 -22.41
C VAL A 284 -9.57 -22.11 -20.96
N ASP A 285 -9.99 -20.95 -20.44
CA ASP A 285 -10.63 -20.85 -19.13
C ASP A 285 -12.15 -21.11 -19.26
N ASP A 286 -12.66 -22.03 -18.46
CA ASP A 286 -14.09 -22.36 -18.37
C ASP A 286 -14.77 -21.72 -17.15
N ASP A 287 -14.10 -20.76 -16.50
CA ASP A 287 -14.59 -20.10 -15.29
C ASP A 287 -16.01 -19.53 -15.46
N PRO A 288 -16.97 -19.95 -14.60
CA PRO A 288 -18.34 -19.49 -14.66
C PRO A 288 -18.57 -18.12 -13.98
N ASP A 289 -17.57 -17.56 -13.29
CA ASP A 289 -17.72 -16.30 -12.58
C ASP A 289 -18.04 -15.14 -13.56
N PRO A 290 -19.25 -14.54 -13.50
CA PRO A 290 -19.65 -13.42 -14.35
C PRO A 290 -18.72 -12.21 -14.22
N GLY A 291 -18.29 -11.87 -13.00
CA GLY A 291 -17.47 -10.71 -12.68
C GLY A 291 -16.08 -10.83 -13.28
N LEU A 292 -15.41 -11.95 -13.01
CA LEU A 292 -14.11 -12.27 -13.60
C LEU A 292 -14.18 -12.38 -15.13
N ARG A 293 -15.24 -13.01 -15.67
CA ARG A 293 -15.43 -13.13 -17.12
C ARG A 293 -15.65 -11.76 -17.76
N TYR A 294 -16.42 -10.88 -17.15
CA TYR A 294 -16.58 -9.49 -17.61
C TYR A 294 -15.26 -8.73 -17.52
N PHE A 295 -14.50 -8.93 -16.44
CA PHE A 295 -13.19 -8.32 -16.26
C PHE A 295 -12.21 -8.70 -17.37
N ALA A 296 -12.06 -10.00 -17.66
CA ALA A 296 -11.16 -10.51 -18.69
C ALA A 296 -11.53 -10.00 -20.10
N ASN A 297 -12.83 -9.90 -20.40
CA ASN A 297 -13.32 -9.55 -21.72
C ASN A 297 -13.46 -8.04 -21.96
N ARG A 298 -13.71 -7.23 -20.92
CA ARG A 298 -14.08 -5.81 -21.05
C ARG A 298 -13.19 -4.89 -20.23
N VAL A 299 -13.04 -5.13 -18.92
CA VAL A 299 -12.28 -4.24 -18.02
C VAL A 299 -10.79 -4.27 -18.33
N GLN A 300 -10.16 -5.45 -18.41
CA GLN A 300 -8.74 -5.58 -18.72
C GLN A 300 -8.37 -4.90 -20.04
N PRO A 301 -9.09 -5.10 -21.16
CA PRO A 301 -8.90 -4.30 -22.38
C PRO A 301 -9.02 -2.78 -22.20
N VAL A 302 -9.97 -2.30 -21.39
CA VAL A 302 -10.11 -0.85 -21.09
C VAL A 302 -8.92 -0.32 -20.27
N LEU A 303 -8.42 -1.09 -19.31
CA LEU A 303 -7.20 -0.73 -18.56
C LEU A 303 -5.97 -0.66 -19.48
N VAL A 304 -5.89 -1.55 -20.48
CA VAL A 304 -4.87 -1.48 -21.54
C VAL A 304 -5.06 -0.22 -22.38
N ARG A 305 -6.29 0.04 -22.87
CA ARG A 305 -6.63 1.23 -23.68
C ARG A 305 -6.17 2.52 -23.02
N LYS A 306 -6.40 2.65 -21.71
CA LYS A 306 -6.15 3.85 -20.91
C LYS A 306 -4.73 3.97 -20.36
N GLY A 307 -3.84 3.02 -20.65
CA GLY A 307 -2.43 3.12 -20.23
C GLY A 307 -2.15 2.70 -18.78
N CYS A 308 -3.08 2.02 -18.10
CA CYS A 308 -2.91 1.67 -16.69
C CYS A 308 -1.73 0.69 -16.48
N MET A 309 -1.45 -0.16 -17.46
CA MET A 309 -0.44 -1.22 -17.37
C MET A 309 0.97 -0.79 -17.81
N PHE A 310 1.31 0.50 -17.77
CA PHE A 310 2.70 0.91 -18.03
C PHE A 310 3.65 0.44 -16.92
N LEU A 311 4.92 0.23 -17.31
CA LEU A 311 6.01 -0.10 -16.40
C LEU A 311 6.08 0.89 -15.22
N ASN A 312 5.78 2.16 -15.47
CA ASN A 312 5.85 3.25 -14.49
C ASN A 312 4.49 3.69 -13.90
N CYS A 313 3.42 2.93 -14.15
CA CYS A 313 2.08 3.19 -13.62
C CYS A 313 1.69 2.09 -12.64
N HIS A 314 1.12 0.97 -13.10
CA HIS A 314 0.68 -0.13 -12.24
C HIS A 314 1.45 -1.43 -12.49
N SER A 315 2.68 -1.40 -12.99
CA SER A 315 3.42 -2.64 -13.20
C SER A 315 3.81 -3.35 -11.89
N PRO A 316 4.27 -4.60 -11.97
CA PRO A 316 4.81 -5.32 -10.82
C PRO A 316 6.01 -4.60 -10.18
N SER A 317 6.80 -3.83 -10.93
CA SER A 317 7.93 -3.05 -10.42
C SER A 317 7.52 -1.77 -9.66
N MET A 318 6.22 -1.45 -9.57
CA MET A 318 5.72 -0.22 -8.95
C MET A 318 5.44 -0.34 -7.46
N PHE A 319 5.75 0.74 -6.74
CA PHE A 319 5.60 0.85 -5.29
C PHE A 319 4.19 1.33 -4.87
N HIS A 320 3.17 0.49 -5.04
CA HIS A 320 1.83 0.66 -4.47
C HIS A 320 1.07 -0.67 -4.45
N ASP A 321 -0.16 -0.69 -3.92
CA ASP A 321 -0.94 -1.93 -3.75
C ASP A 321 -1.53 -2.49 -5.06
N LEU A 322 -1.96 -1.65 -6.02
CA LEU A 322 -2.53 -2.13 -7.29
C LEU A 322 -1.45 -2.46 -8.32
N ARG A 323 -0.90 -3.68 -8.31
CA ARG A 323 0.14 -4.14 -9.25
C ARG A 323 -0.46 -5.08 -10.29
N LEU A 324 -0.59 -4.58 -11.52
CA LEU A 324 -1.13 -5.28 -12.69
C LEU A 324 -0.02 -5.93 -13.53
N GLN A 325 -0.24 -7.20 -13.84
CA GLN A 325 0.57 -8.02 -14.73
C GLN A 325 0.25 -7.66 -16.19
N GLY A 326 1.23 -7.11 -16.91
CA GLY A 326 1.01 -6.52 -18.24
C GLY A 326 0.95 -7.53 -19.40
N GLY A 327 1.09 -8.83 -19.17
CA GLY A 327 1.10 -9.83 -20.26
C GLY A 327 2.26 -9.65 -21.25
N ALA A 328 2.10 -10.10 -22.50
CA ALA A 328 3.11 -10.01 -23.56
C ALA A 328 2.46 -9.66 -24.91
N GLN A 329 2.52 -8.38 -25.32
CA GLN A 329 1.84 -7.85 -26.50
C GLN A 329 0.33 -8.16 -26.50
N GLY A 330 -0.29 -8.00 -25.32
CA GLY A 330 -1.73 -8.09 -25.10
C GLY A 330 -2.25 -9.51 -24.88
N VAL A 331 -1.34 -10.49 -24.85
CA VAL A 331 -1.60 -11.86 -24.41
C VAL A 331 -1.36 -11.96 -22.91
N PHE A 332 -2.31 -12.49 -22.15
CA PHE A 332 -2.22 -12.61 -20.69
C PHE A 332 -2.28 -14.07 -20.31
N SER A 333 -1.37 -14.52 -19.43
CA SER A 333 -1.54 -15.85 -18.86
C SER A 333 -2.79 -15.88 -17.99
N ARG A 334 -3.41 -17.05 -17.85
CA ARG A 334 -4.59 -17.22 -16.97
C ARG A 334 -4.31 -16.70 -15.56
N ILE A 335 -3.13 -17.04 -15.03
CA ILE A 335 -2.67 -16.58 -13.70
C ILE A 335 -2.58 -15.05 -13.65
N ALA A 336 -2.05 -14.40 -14.70
CA ALA A 336 -1.97 -12.94 -14.75
C ALA A 336 -3.36 -12.29 -14.76
N THR A 337 -4.33 -12.82 -15.50
CA THR A 337 -5.70 -12.28 -15.53
C THR A 337 -6.42 -12.45 -14.20
N HIS A 338 -6.32 -13.61 -13.54
CA HIS A 338 -6.88 -13.83 -12.20
C HIS A 338 -6.25 -12.87 -11.18
N ARG A 339 -4.91 -12.74 -11.15
CA ARG A 339 -4.22 -11.78 -10.26
C ARG A 339 -4.63 -10.34 -10.53
N ASN A 340 -4.77 -9.95 -11.80
CA ASN A 340 -5.23 -8.62 -12.18
C ASN A 340 -6.67 -8.36 -11.70
N TYR A 341 -7.54 -9.37 -11.81
CA TYR A 341 -8.90 -9.32 -11.33
C TYR A 341 -8.95 -9.14 -9.81
N GLU A 342 -8.32 -10.04 -9.04
CA GLU A 342 -8.27 -9.98 -7.57
C GLU A 342 -7.71 -8.63 -7.07
N ALA A 343 -6.58 -8.19 -7.65
CA ALA A 343 -5.96 -6.92 -7.28
C ALA A 343 -6.86 -5.72 -7.59
N SER A 344 -7.63 -5.77 -8.69
CA SER A 344 -8.56 -4.71 -9.09
C SER A 344 -9.85 -4.74 -8.28
N LEU A 345 -10.38 -5.92 -7.96
CA LEU A 345 -11.60 -6.13 -7.17
C LEU A 345 -11.42 -5.57 -5.75
N LEU A 346 -10.23 -5.73 -5.18
CA LEU A 346 -9.87 -5.09 -3.90
C LEU A 346 -9.96 -3.55 -3.96
N GLN A 347 -9.89 -2.93 -5.14
CA GLN A 347 -10.04 -1.47 -5.33
C GLN A 347 -11.49 -1.04 -5.64
N LEU A 348 -12.43 -1.98 -5.67
CA LEU A 348 -13.84 -1.77 -5.96
C LEU A 348 -14.62 -1.70 -4.64
N ALA A 349 -15.47 -0.67 -4.51
CA ALA A 349 -16.34 -0.47 -3.35
C ALA A 349 -17.68 -1.17 -3.59
N VAL A 350 -17.68 -2.51 -3.54
CA VAL A 350 -18.87 -3.33 -3.83
C VAL A 350 -19.98 -3.08 -2.80
N GLU A 351 -19.63 -2.69 -1.57
CA GLU A 351 -20.56 -2.25 -0.53
C GLU A 351 -21.29 -0.94 -0.87
N SER A 352 -20.71 -0.08 -1.72
CA SER A 352 -21.33 1.20 -2.12
C SER A 352 -22.30 1.00 -3.29
N PRO A 353 -23.46 1.69 -3.30
CA PRO A 353 -24.28 1.81 -4.49
C PRO A 353 -23.68 2.77 -5.54
N ASP A 354 -22.76 3.69 -5.16
CA ASP A 354 -22.11 4.59 -6.11
C ASP A 354 -20.76 4.01 -6.57
N PRO A 355 -20.58 3.68 -7.87
CA PRO A 355 -19.29 3.21 -8.38
C PRO A 355 -18.16 4.22 -8.16
N ASN A 356 -18.44 5.51 -8.01
CA ASN A 356 -17.42 6.54 -7.76
C ASN A 356 -16.71 6.37 -6.40
N ASP A 357 -17.31 5.64 -5.45
CA ASP A 357 -16.64 5.28 -4.20
C ASP A 357 -15.54 4.22 -4.40
N SER A 358 -15.48 3.59 -5.58
CA SER A 358 -14.42 2.64 -5.92
C SER A 358 -13.11 3.37 -6.22
N ARG A 359 -12.02 3.00 -5.56
CA ARG A 359 -10.70 3.64 -5.76
C ARG A 359 -10.19 3.58 -7.19
N ILE A 360 -10.39 2.44 -7.87
CA ILE A 360 -9.97 2.27 -9.27
C ILE A 360 -10.73 3.22 -10.21
N ILE A 361 -11.94 3.64 -9.84
CA ILE A 361 -12.75 4.61 -10.58
C ILE A 361 -12.39 6.03 -10.14
N ALA A 362 -12.48 6.35 -8.84
CA ALA A 362 -12.24 7.68 -8.27
C ALA A 362 -10.89 8.30 -8.67
N LYS A 363 -9.81 7.51 -8.72
CA LYS A 363 -8.49 8.00 -9.17
C LYS A 363 -8.46 8.44 -10.63
N ASN A 364 -9.43 8.01 -11.43
CA ASN A 364 -9.50 8.30 -12.86
C ASN A 364 -10.58 9.34 -13.19
N LEU A 365 -11.16 9.98 -12.18
CA LEU A 365 -12.10 11.09 -12.31
C LEU A 365 -11.45 12.43 -11.95
N TYR A 366 -12.08 13.54 -12.33
CA TYR A 366 -11.63 14.86 -11.91
C TYR A 366 -11.82 15.06 -10.40
N PRO A 367 -10.78 15.47 -9.65
CA PRO A 367 -10.96 15.87 -8.26
C PRO A 367 -11.84 17.13 -8.16
N PRO A 368 -12.71 17.25 -7.13
CA PRO A 368 -13.55 18.43 -6.93
C PRO A 368 -12.77 19.74 -6.79
N LEU A 369 -11.53 19.65 -6.29
CA LEU A 369 -10.63 20.79 -6.13
C LEU A 369 -10.14 21.35 -7.47
N ASP A 370 -10.09 20.51 -8.50
CA ASP A 370 -9.60 20.87 -9.83
C ASP A 370 -10.76 21.22 -10.78
N VAL A 371 -11.90 20.51 -10.66
CA VAL A 371 -13.09 20.69 -11.50
C VAL A 371 -14.35 20.66 -10.65
N GLU A 372 -15.15 21.73 -10.75
CA GLU A 372 -16.47 21.81 -10.10
C GLU A 372 -17.37 20.64 -10.53
N GLY A 373 -17.95 19.93 -9.55
CA GLY A 373 -18.78 18.75 -9.79
C GLY A 373 -17.99 17.46 -10.06
N GLY A 374 -16.66 17.50 -10.01
CA GLY A 374 -15.83 16.28 -10.05
C GLY A 374 -16.03 15.42 -8.80
N ALA A 375 -15.95 14.10 -8.97
CA ALA A 375 -16.10 13.10 -7.89
C ALA A 375 -14.80 12.32 -7.60
N GLY A 376 -13.67 12.74 -8.21
CA GLY A 376 -12.41 12.02 -8.15
C GLY A 376 -11.52 12.31 -6.96
N ILE A 377 -10.42 11.56 -6.89
CA ILE A 377 -9.33 11.78 -5.92
C ILE A 377 -7.99 11.95 -6.66
N PRO A 378 -6.98 12.59 -6.05
CA PRO A 378 -5.69 12.82 -6.70
C PRO A 378 -5.04 11.52 -7.22
N HIS A 379 -4.54 11.58 -8.45
CA HIS A 379 -3.88 10.46 -9.12
C HIS A 379 -2.74 10.96 -10.01
N ARG A 380 -1.55 10.37 -9.87
CA ARG A 380 -0.37 10.73 -10.68
C ARG A 380 -0.56 10.45 -12.17
N GLY A 381 -1.44 9.50 -12.53
CA GLY A 381 -1.80 9.22 -13.92
C GLY A 381 -2.82 10.19 -14.52
N GLY A 382 -3.48 11.01 -13.70
CA GLY A 382 -4.55 11.92 -14.10
C GLY A 382 -5.93 11.25 -14.20
N SER A 383 -6.93 12.01 -14.66
CA SER A 383 -8.33 11.60 -14.76
C SER A 383 -8.62 10.87 -16.09
N LEU A 384 -8.30 9.57 -16.14
CA LEU A 384 -8.29 8.79 -17.39
C LEU A 384 -9.68 8.34 -17.88
N PHE A 385 -10.71 8.38 -17.03
CA PHE A 385 -12.08 7.92 -17.36
C PHE A 385 -13.04 9.06 -17.70
N GLU A 386 -12.52 10.28 -17.86
CA GLU A 386 -13.27 11.48 -18.24
C GLU A 386 -13.46 11.56 -19.76
N ASP A 387 -14.29 10.66 -20.30
CA ASP A 387 -14.57 10.51 -21.75
C ASP A 387 -15.77 11.33 -22.25
N PHE A 388 -16.46 12.02 -21.33
CA PHE A 388 -17.70 12.76 -21.64
C PHE A 388 -17.48 14.24 -21.94
N SER A 389 -16.26 14.74 -21.76
CA SER A 389 -15.89 16.13 -22.01
C SER A 389 -15.61 16.37 -23.50
N GLY A 390 -16.02 17.51 -24.04
CA GLY A 390 -15.88 17.80 -25.47
C GLY A 390 -16.15 19.25 -25.85
N GLY A 391 -15.58 19.71 -26.97
CA GLY A 391 -15.84 21.06 -27.51
C GLY A 391 -15.41 22.23 -26.60
N GLY A 392 -14.51 21.97 -25.64
CA GLY A 392 -14.05 22.96 -24.65
C GLY A 392 -14.91 23.05 -23.39
N SER A 393 -15.96 22.22 -23.25
CA SER A 393 -16.73 22.08 -22.01
C SER A 393 -16.27 20.84 -21.25
N LEU A 394 -16.02 20.99 -19.96
CA LEU A 394 -15.85 19.88 -19.03
C LEU A 394 -17.22 19.32 -18.66
N ASN A 395 -17.34 18.01 -18.63
CA ASN A 395 -18.52 17.27 -18.19
C ASN A 395 -18.03 16.09 -17.36
N PRO A 396 -17.95 16.23 -16.02
CA PRO A 396 -17.45 15.19 -15.13
C PRO A 396 -18.24 13.88 -15.25
N ALA A 397 -17.53 12.75 -15.29
CA ALA A 397 -18.14 11.43 -15.40
C ALA A 397 -19.03 11.10 -14.19
N ASN A 398 -20.17 10.45 -14.46
CA ASN A 398 -21.08 9.94 -13.44
C ASN A 398 -21.95 8.82 -14.05
N ALA A 399 -22.56 7.99 -13.18
CA ALA A 399 -23.31 6.79 -13.59
C ALA A 399 -24.45 7.10 -14.57
N ALA A 400 -25.16 8.21 -14.40
CA ALA A 400 -26.28 8.58 -15.27
C ALA A 400 -25.85 8.87 -16.73
N LEU A 401 -24.57 9.19 -16.98
CA LEU A 401 -24.07 9.37 -18.34
C LEU A 401 -23.90 8.05 -19.11
N CYS A 402 -24.04 6.91 -18.45
CA CYS A 402 -24.01 5.58 -19.07
C CYS A 402 -25.37 5.10 -19.57
N ASP A 403 -26.44 5.87 -19.34
CA ASP A 403 -27.78 5.56 -19.83
C ASP A 403 -27.78 5.37 -21.36
N GLY A 404 -28.09 4.14 -21.81
CA GLY A 404 -28.14 3.78 -23.22
C GLY A 404 -26.79 3.41 -23.85
N VAL A 405 -25.72 3.32 -23.06
CA VAL A 405 -24.42 2.77 -23.47
C VAL A 405 -24.45 1.25 -23.35
N ASP A 406 -24.11 0.54 -24.42
CA ASP A 406 -23.99 -0.92 -24.44
C ASP A 406 -22.60 -1.36 -23.95
N ALA A 407 -22.41 -1.41 -22.64
CA ALA A 407 -21.12 -1.78 -22.03
C ALA A 407 -20.78 -3.28 -22.19
N ASP A 408 -21.79 -4.14 -22.34
CA ASP A 408 -21.63 -5.58 -22.47
C ASP A 408 -21.10 -5.97 -23.86
N ASP A 409 -21.72 -5.44 -24.93
CA ASP A 409 -21.47 -5.89 -26.30
C ASP A 409 -20.93 -4.82 -27.25
N GLY A 410 -20.95 -3.53 -26.87
CA GLY A 410 -20.55 -2.45 -27.78
C GLY A 410 -19.04 -2.41 -28.08
N ASP A 411 -18.64 -1.54 -29.03
CA ASP A 411 -17.24 -1.38 -29.42
C ASP A 411 -16.43 -0.69 -28.30
N LEU A 412 -15.42 -1.37 -27.77
CA LEU A 412 -14.54 -0.87 -26.71
C LEU A 412 -13.74 0.37 -27.12
N ASN A 413 -13.66 0.71 -28.41
CA ASN A 413 -13.07 1.97 -28.87
C ASN A 413 -14.04 3.15 -28.74
N GLU A 414 -15.35 2.89 -28.79
CA GLU A 414 -16.38 3.93 -28.75
C GLU A 414 -16.99 4.11 -27.35
N ILE A 415 -17.00 3.05 -26.53
CA ILE A 415 -17.59 3.09 -25.18
C ILE A 415 -16.69 3.91 -24.23
N PRO A 416 -17.28 4.84 -23.44
CA PRO A 416 -16.58 5.50 -22.34
C PRO A 416 -16.02 4.49 -21.32
N ALA A 417 -14.74 4.62 -20.95
CA ALA A 417 -14.11 3.68 -20.01
C ALA A 417 -14.86 3.61 -18.68
N TYR A 418 -15.33 4.75 -18.20
CA TYR A 418 -16.16 4.84 -17.00
C TYR A 418 -17.36 3.88 -17.02
N CYS A 419 -18.06 3.75 -18.15
CA CYS A 419 -19.26 2.91 -18.22
C CYS A 419 -18.95 1.40 -18.16
N VAL A 420 -17.79 0.97 -18.67
CA VAL A 420 -17.34 -0.42 -18.52
C VAL A 420 -17.03 -0.72 -17.05
N LEU A 421 -16.37 0.21 -16.35
CA LEU A 421 -16.05 0.04 -14.93
C LEU A 421 -17.29 0.12 -14.04
N ALA A 422 -18.24 1.03 -14.33
CA ALA A 422 -19.51 1.11 -13.63
C ALA A 422 -20.36 -0.15 -13.85
N ARG A 423 -20.38 -0.71 -15.06
CA ARG A 423 -21.06 -1.98 -15.33
C ARG A 423 -20.41 -3.16 -14.60
N TRP A 424 -19.08 -3.18 -14.51
CA TRP A 424 -18.39 -4.20 -13.71
C TRP A 424 -18.74 -4.10 -12.22
N HIS A 425 -18.73 -2.88 -11.66
CA HIS A 425 -19.20 -2.63 -10.28
C HIS A 425 -20.63 -3.14 -10.05
N GLU A 426 -21.55 -2.87 -10.99
CA GLU A 426 -22.93 -3.36 -10.92
C GLU A 426 -22.98 -4.90 -10.89
N ILE A 427 -22.23 -5.60 -11.75
CA ILE A 427 -22.17 -7.07 -11.79
C ILE A 427 -21.67 -7.65 -10.46
N GLU A 428 -20.54 -7.14 -9.96
CA GLU A 428 -19.96 -7.59 -8.68
C GLU A 428 -20.91 -7.35 -7.51
N ARG A 429 -21.58 -6.19 -7.50
CA ARG A 429 -22.56 -5.84 -6.47
C ARG A 429 -23.82 -6.68 -6.54
N GLU A 430 -24.36 -6.93 -7.73
CA GLU A 430 -25.52 -7.82 -7.92
C GLU A 430 -25.21 -9.23 -7.39
N GLN A 431 -24.02 -9.76 -7.68
CA GLN A 431 -23.59 -11.06 -7.15
C GLN A 431 -23.46 -11.05 -5.63
N ALA A 432 -22.78 -10.04 -5.06
CA ALA A 432 -22.62 -9.93 -3.61
C ALA A 432 -23.97 -9.78 -2.88
N ILE A 433 -24.96 -9.09 -3.47
CA ILE A 433 -26.32 -9.02 -2.91
C ILE A 433 -27.01 -10.40 -2.94
N LEU A 434 -26.87 -11.15 -4.04
CA LEU A 434 -27.45 -12.49 -4.18
C LEU A 434 -26.84 -13.49 -3.20
N GLU A 435 -25.56 -13.35 -2.90
CA GLU A 435 -24.81 -14.18 -1.95
C GLU A 435 -25.06 -13.76 -0.49
N GLY A 436 -25.53 -12.53 -0.28
CA GLY A 436 -25.84 -11.97 1.05
C GLY A 436 -24.64 -11.28 1.71
N ASP A 437 -23.60 -10.95 0.94
CA ASP A 437 -22.36 -10.33 1.40
C ASP A 437 -22.52 -8.81 1.57
N VAL A 438 -23.38 -8.16 0.77
CA VAL A 438 -23.69 -6.73 0.88
C VAL A 438 -25.20 -6.47 0.92
N LEU A 439 -25.59 -5.36 1.55
CA LEU A 439 -26.99 -4.95 1.64
C LEU A 439 -27.51 -4.32 0.33
N PRO A 440 -28.81 -4.48 0.01
CA PRO A 440 -29.42 -3.90 -1.19
C PRO A 440 -29.48 -2.37 -1.13
N GLU A 441 -29.68 -1.71 -2.28
CA GLU A 441 -29.63 -0.24 -2.41
C GLU A 441 -30.61 0.51 -1.50
N ASP A 442 -31.79 -0.05 -1.24
CA ASP A 442 -32.81 0.56 -0.38
C ASP A 442 -32.55 0.37 1.12
N SER A 443 -31.48 -0.37 1.49
CA SER A 443 -31.12 -0.69 2.86
C SER A 443 -29.61 -0.77 3.07
N VAL A 444 -28.80 0.10 2.43
CA VAL A 444 -27.32 0.04 2.53
C VAL A 444 -26.77 0.17 3.94
N VAL A 445 -27.56 0.69 4.89
CA VAL A 445 -27.27 0.72 6.33
C VAL A 445 -28.53 0.36 7.11
N ASP A 446 -28.45 -0.65 7.98
CA ASP A 446 -29.60 -1.11 8.76
C ASP A 446 -29.89 -0.20 9.96
N SER A 447 -28.84 0.18 10.69
CA SER A 447 -28.95 0.96 11.92
C SER A 447 -27.63 1.65 12.27
N ILE A 448 -27.70 2.61 13.19
CA ILE A 448 -26.53 3.21 13.82
C ILE A 448 -26.53 2.84 15.30
N VAL A 449 -25.36 2.46 15.81
CA VAL A 449 -25.08 2.22 17.22
C VAL A 449 -24.12 3.30 17.71
N TRP A 450 -24.33 3.83 18.92
CA TRP A 450 -23.46 4.85 19.51
C TRP A 450 -23.45 4.79 21.03
N VAL A 451 -22.50 5.49 21.64
CA VAL A 451 -22.43 5.67 23.10
C VAL A 451 -23.05 7.01 23.47
N ALA A 452 -24.13 6.97 24.27
CA ALA A 452 -24.72 8.16 24.88
C ALA A 452 -24.27 8.25 26.34
N ARG A 453 -23.74 9.39 26.79
CA ARG A 453 -23.19 9.52 28.16
C ARG A 453 -23.25 10.94 28.72
N PRO A 454 -22.98 11.17 30.02
CA PRO A 454 -22.76 12.50 30.56
C PRO A 454 -21.53 13.18 29.93
N SER A 455 -21.48 14.51 29.97
CA SER A 455 -20.33 15.27 29.45
C SER A 455 -19.02 14.94 30.17
N GLY A 456 -17.87 15.27 29.56
CA GLY A 456 -16.55 14.93 30.08
C GLY A 456 -16.05 13.57 29.56
N VAL A 457 -16.09 13.37 28.25
CA VAL A 457 -15.78 12.09 27.58
C VAL A 457 -14.31 11.66 27.69
N GLY A 458 -13.40 12.60 27.97
CA GLY A 458 -11.97 12.33 28.17
C GLY A 458 -11.15 12.22 26.88
N ASP A 459 -9.84 12.33 27.05
CA ASP A 459 -8.83 12.08 26.01
C ASP A 459 -8.91 10.61 25.57
N VAL A 460 -8.59 10.33 24.30
CA VAL A 460 -8.61 8.96 23.74
C VAL A 460 -7.71 7.98 24.50
N ARG A 461 -6.66 8.49 25.15
CA ARG A 461 -5.71 7.74 26.00
C ARG A 461 -6.23 7.43 27.40
N ASP A 462 -7.27 8.14 27.86
CA ASP A 462 -7.81 8.02 29.21
C ASP A 462 -8.94 6.99 29.28
N PHE A 463 -8.55 5.72 29.24
CA PHE A 463 -9.46 4.58 29.41
C PHE A 463 -9.62 4.11 30.87
N ASP A 464 -8.70 4.47 31.76
CA ASP A 464 -8.69 4.03 33.16
C ASP A 464 -9.74 4.77 34.00
N THR A 465 -9.99 6.05 33.71
CA THR A 465 -10.97 6.88 34.45
C THR A 465 -12.40 6.40 34.23
N PHE A 466 -13.08 6.02 35.32
CA PHE A 466 -14.47 5.58 35.29
C PHE A 466 -15.44 6.72 35.03
N ARG A 467 -16.20 6.59 33.94
CA ARG A 467 -17.19 7.57 33.49
C ARG A 467 -18.57 6.94 33.41
N GLY A 468 -19.16 6.71 34.58
CA GLY A 468 -20.48 6.10 34.71
C GLY A 468 -21.63 6.90 34.10
N GLY A 469 -22.75 6.23 33.87
CA GLY A 469 -23.99 6.79 33.30
C GLY A 469 -24.06 6.73 31.77
N ALA A 470 -23.16 5.98 31.14
CA ALA A 470 -23.20 5.70 29.71
C ALA A 470 -24.25 4.64 29.36
N ASP A 471 -24.78 4.72 28.14
CA ASP A 471 -25.68 3.75 27.51
C ASP A 471 -25.19 3.43 26.09
N LEU A 472 -25.42 2.19 25.65
CA LEU A 472 -25.18 1.75 24.27
C LEU A 472 -26.52 1.81 23.54
N ARG A 473 -26.65 2.77 22.63
CA ARG A 473 -27.90 3.11 21.94
C ARG A 473 -27.87 2.59 20.51
N GLN A 474 -29.03 2.19 20.01
CA GLN A 474 -29.22 1.80 18.61
C GLN A 474 -30.50 2.43 18.05
N ALA A 475 -30.46 2.90 16.81
CA ALA A 475 -31.62 3.41 16.08
C ALA A 475 -31.58 2.97 14.61
N PRO A 476 -32.74 2.64 14.01
CA PRO A 476 -32.81 2.27 12.60
C PRO A 476 -32.54 3.48 11.70
N VAL A 477 -32.06 3.17 10.50
CA VAL A 477 -31.67 4.16 9.48
C VAL A 477 -32.49 3.98 8.21
N THR A 478 -32.72 5.08 7.49
CA THR A 478 -33.18 5.06 6.10
C THR A 478 -32.14 5.78 5.24
N ALA A 479 -31.67 5.12 4.18
CA ALA A 479 -30.79 5.74 3.19
C ALA A 479 -31.60 6.59 2.20
N ASN A 480 -31.11 7.79 1.91
CA ASN A 480 -31.65 8.69 0.90
C ASN A 480 -30.99 8.45 -0.46
N ALA A 481 -31.64 8.91 -1.53
CA ALA A 481 -31.14 8.73 -2.90
C ALA A 481 -29.80 9.45 -3.19
N ASP A 482 -29.43 10.44 -2.37
CA ASP A 482 -28.13 11.14 -2.44
C ASP A 482 -27.04 10.49 -1.57
N GLY A 483 -27.31 9.30 -1.04
CA GLY A 483 -26.42 8.54 -0.16
C GLY A 483 -26.36 9.05 1.29
N SER A 484 -27.14 10.08 1.63
CA SER A 484 -27.25 10.56 3.02
C SER A 484 -28.14 9.64 3.87
N VAL A 485 -27.92 9.59 5.19
CA VAL A 485 -28.69 8.71 6.10
C VAL A 485 -29.60 9.47 7.07
N ASP A 486 -30.87 9.08 7.17
CA ASP A 486 -31.80 9.59 8.17
C ASP A 486 -31.98 8.60 9.32
N VAL A 487 -31.79 9.07 10.56
CA VAL A 487 -31.81 8.25 11.77
C VAL A 487 -33.13 8.46 12.54
N ASP A 488 -33.86 7.38 12.84
CA ASP A 488 -35.07 7.46 13.67
C ASP A 488 -34.74 7.37 15.17
N PHE A 489 -34.27 8.48 15.74
CA PHE A 489 -34.01 8.58 17.19
C PHE A 489 -35.27 8.34 18.04
N GLY A 490 -36.47 8.52 17.48
CA GLY A 490 -37.73 8.25 18.18
C GLY A 490 -37.93 6.76 18.49
N SER A 491 -37.27 5.89 17.74
CA SER A 491 -37.24 4.44 17.92
C SER A 491 -35.96 3.94 18.61
N SER A 492 -35.14 4.83 19.16
CA SER A 492 -33.87 4.44 19.77
C SER A 492 -34.06 3.55 21.02
N THR A 493 -33.26 2.49 21.12
CA THR A 493 -33.29 1.54 22.24
C THR A 493 -31.92 1.36 22.90
N SER A 494 -31.92 0.98 24.19
CA SER A 494 -30.72 0.62 24.94
C SER A 494 -30.40 -0.86 24.71
N LEU A 495 -29.15 -1.17 24.41
CA LEU A 495 -28.67 -2.55 24.21
C LEU A 495 -28.13 -3.20 25.50
N LEU A 496 -27.85 -2.41 26.55
CA LEU A 496 -27.16 -2.90 27.75
C LEU A 496 -28.01 -3.84 28.61
N ALA A 497 -29.34 -3.70 28.58
CA ALA A 497 -30.23 -4.52 29.38
C ALA A 497 -30.10 -6.01 29.07
N ALA A 498 -29.84 -6.36 27.80
CA ALA A 498 -29.63 -7.74 27.37
C ALA A 498 -28.33 -8.34 27.94
N CYS A 499 -27.36 -7.49 28.28
CA CYS A 499 -26.05 -7.87 28.82
C CYS A 499 -26.02 -8.05 30.33
N GLY A 500 -27.15 -7.78 31.02
CA GLY A 500 -27.18 -7.68 32.48
C GLY A 500 -26.45 -6.44 33.01
N LEU A 501 -26.16 -5.46 32.16
CA LEU A 501 -25.55 -4.19 32.50
C LEU A 501 -26.64 -3.14 32.70
N GLY A 502 -26.63 -2.43 33.82
CA GLY A 502 -27.59 -1.36 34.08
C GLY A 502 -27.18 -0.47 35.25
N GLY A 503 -27.68 0.77 35.27
CA GLY A 503 -27.33 1.76 36.28
C GLY A 503 -26.17 2.65 35.84
N ASP A 504 -25.20 2.85 36.73
CA ASP A 504 -24.02 3.70 36.51
C ASP A 504 -22.94 2.90 35.77
N VAL A 505 -23.14 2.64 34.48
CA VAL A 505 -22.21 1.83 33.65
C VAL A 505 -21.31 2.76 32.85
N ASP A 506 -20.06 2.36 32.64
CA ASP A 506 -19.13 2.97 31.70
C ASP A 506 -19.02 2.06 30.48
N VAL A 507 -19.29 2.60 29.29
CA VAL A 507 -19.34 1.87 28.01
C VAL A 507 -18.54 2.65 26.98
N ARG A 508 -17.85 1.92 26.10
CA ARG A 508 -17.05 2.54 25.04
C ARG A 508 -16.78 1.62 23.85
N ASN A 509 -16.44 2.25 22.74
CA ASN A 509 -15.89 1.72 21.49
C ASN A 509 -16.68 0.51 20.96
N PRO A 510 -17.95 0.71 20.54
CA PRO A 510 -18.66 -0.31 19.79
C PRO A 510 -17.98 -0.58 18.44
N ALA A 511 -18.03 -1.82 17.97
CA ALA A 511 -17.48 -2.25 16.69
C ALA A 511 -18.35 -3.33 16.05
N VAL A 512 -18.63 -3.19 14.75
CA VAL A 512 -19.46 -4.12 13.97
C VAL A 512 -18.57 -5.08 13.18
N SER A 513 -18.94 -6.35 13.12
CA SER A 513 -18.26 -7.36 12.30
C SER A 513 -18.37 -7.08 10.81
N TRP A 514 -17.51 -7.70 10.00
CA TRP A 514 -17.49 -7.45 8.55
C TRP A 514 -18.80 -7.87 7.87
N ASP A 515 -19.39 -8.98 8.30
CA ASP A 515 -20.69 -9.47 7.84
C ASP A 515 -21.90 -8.63 8.35
N GLY A 516 -21.68 -7.62 9.20
CA GLY A 516 -22.76 -6.80 9.76
C GLY A 516 -23.63 -7.51 10.81
N GLN A 517 -23.29 -8.72 11.26
CA GLN A 517 -24.16 -9.54 12.11
C GLN A 517 -23.85 -9.49 13.61
N ARG A 518 -22.65 -9.04 14.00
CA ARG A 518 -22.22 -8.96 15.39
C ARG A 518 -21.76 -7.56 15.77
N LEU A 519 -22.04 -7.22 17.02
CA LEU A 519 -21.58 -6.00 17.69
C LEU A 519 -20.69 -6.41 18.87
N ALA A 520 -19.51 -5.81 18.99
CA ALA A 520 -18.64 -5.91 20.16
C ALA A 520 -18.47 -4.53 20.81
N PHE A 521 -18.27 -4.47 22.12
CA PHE A 521 -18.01 -3.22 22.86
C PHE A 521 -17.34 -3.52 24.20
N ALA A 522 -16.81 -2.49 24.87
CA ALA A 522 -16.23 -2.59 26.21
C ALA A 522 -17.13 -1.95 27.26
N ALA A 523 -17.28 -2.58 28.43
CA ALA A 523 -18.04 -2.02 29.53
C ALA A 523 -17.54 -2.44 30.93
N ARG A 524 -17.86 -1.62 31.94
CA ARG A 524 -17.69 -1.92 33.38
C ARG A 524 -18.78 -1.25 34.22
N SER A 525 -19.06 -1.82 35.39
CA SER A 525 -20.15 -1.34 36.26
C SER A 525 -19.67 -0.48 37.45
N SER A 526 -18.36 -0.36 37.66
CA SER A 526 -17.79 0.52 38.69
C SER A 526 -16.32 0.85 38.43
N ALA A 527 -15.80 1.87 39.13
CA ALA A 527 -14.39 2.24 39.08
C ALA A 527 -13.43 1.19 39.66
N ALA A 528 -13.92 0.22 40.43
CA ALA A 528 -13.10 -0.84 41.03
C ALA A 528 -13.05 -2.10 40.15
N GLU A 529 -13.78 -2.12 39.02
CA GLU A 529 -13.83 -3.23 38.09
C GLU A 529 -13.12 -2.87 36.78
N PRO A 530 -12.41 -3.82 36.15
CA PRO A 530 -11.83 -3.60 34.84
C PRO A 530 -12.90 -3.48 33.75
N LEU A 531 -12.52 -2.83 32.64
CA LEU A 531 -13.30 -2.91 31.40
C LEU A 531 -13.26 -4.34 30.87
N ARG A 532 -14.41 -4.87 30.48
CA ARG A 532 -14.55 -6.18 29.86
C ARG A 532 -15.22 -6.06 28.50
N LEU A 533 -14.83 -6.92 27.57
CA LEU A 533 -15.44 -7.01 26.25
C LEU A 533 -16.72 -7.84 26.29
N TYR A 534 -17.75 -7.32 25.65
CA TYR A 534 -19.02 -7.98 25.40
C TYR A 534 -19.26 -8.06 23.90
N TRP A 535 -20.02 -9.07 23.48
CA TRP A 535 -20.54 -9.16 22.12
C TRP A 535 -22.02 -9.50 22.12
N MET A 536 -22.71 -9.21 21.01
CA MET A 536 -24.10 -9.56 20.77
C MET A 536 -24.40 -9.62 19.27
N GLY A 537 -25.58 -10.15 18.90
CA GLY A 537 -26.12 -9.94 17.56
C GLY A 537 -26.45 -8.46 17.34
N THR A 538 -26.34 -7.96 16.11
CA THR A 538 -26.73 -6.58 15.77
C THR A 538 -28.23 -6.30 15.90
N ASP A 539 -29.04 -7.33 16.15
CA ASP A 539 -30.44 -7.26 16.55
C ASP A 539 -30.65 -7.04 18.07
N GLY A 540 -29.55 -6.92 18.84
CA GLY A 540 -29.56 -6.73 20.29
C GLY A 540 -29.69 -8.02 21.10
N THR A 541 -29.67 -9.20 20.47
CA THR A 541 -29.85 -10.49 21.15
C THR A 541 -28.52 -11.17 21.51
N GLY A 542 -28.56 -12.07 22.49
CA GLY A 542 -27.40 -12.91 22.82
C GLY A 542 -26.22 -12.17 23.45
N CYS A 543 -26.46 -11.05 24.15
CA CYS A 543 -25.36 -10.31 24.76
C CYS A 543 -24.69 -11.08 25.90
N GLU A 544 -23.38 -11.26 25.78
CA GLU A 544 -22.55 -11.93 26.79
C GLU A 544 -21.10 -11.41 26.75
N PRO A 545 -20.32 -11.61 27.83
CA PRO A 545 -18.87 -11.38 27.78
C PRO A 545 -18.23 -12.24 26.69
N VAL A 546 -17.26 -11.67 25.96
CA VAL A 546 -16.57 -12.42 24.90
C VAL A 546 -15.79 -13.59 25.54
N PRO A 547 -16.06 -14.84 25.13
CA PRO A 547 -15.43 -16.01 25.72
C PRO A 547 -13.92 -16.03 25.47
N ASP A 548 -13.19 -16.60 26.42
CA ASP A 548 -11.73 -16.83 26.36
C ASP A 548 -10.84 -15.57 26.35
N ILE A 549 -11.43 -14.37 26.52
CA ILE A 549 -10.65 -13.12 26.62
C ILE A 549 -10.20 -12.80 28.04
N ALA A 550 -11.07 -13.05 29.03
CA ALA A 550 -10.89 -12.56 30.39
C ALA A 550 -9.51 -12.96 30.97
N TYR A 551 -8.72 -11.97 31.35
CA TYR A 551 -7.50 -12.20 32.10
C TYR A 551 -7.86 -12.78 33.47
N GLY A 552 -7.15 -13.82 33.90
CA GLY A 552 -7.47 -14.59 35.13
C GLY A 552 -7.39 -13.80 36.44
N MET A 553 -7.06 -12.51 36.38
CA MET A 553 -7.02 -11.55 37.49
C MET A 553 -7.66 -10.22 37.03
N ASP A 554 -8.33 -9.52 37.94
CA ASP A 554 -8.93 -8.20 37.65
C ASP A 554 -7.91 -7.05 37.81
N GLU A 555 -6.90 -7.24 38.67
CA GLU A 555 -5.85 -6.27 38.96
C GLU A 555 -4.53 -7.01 39.19
N GLU A 556 -3.44 -6.48 38.64
CA GLU A 556 -2.07 -6.94 38.89
C GLU A 556 -1.13 -5.72 38.84
N ASN A 557 -0.04 -5.74 39.61
CA ASN A 557 0.89 -4.60 39.73
C ASN A 557 0.22 -3.25 40.12
N GLY A 558 -0.92 -3.29 40.82
CA GLY A 558 -1.67 -2.08 41.18
C GLY A 558 -2.35 -1.39 39.99
N ILE A 559 -2.66 -2.15 38.93
CA ILE A 559 -3.27 -1.69 37.69
C ILE A 559 -4.42 -2.63 37.34
N LEU A 560 -5.59 -2.07 37.07
CA LEU A 560 -6.75 -2.83 36.57
C LEU A 560 -6.44 -3.39 35.18
N VAL A 561 -6.83 -4.63 34.94
CA VAL A 561 -6.61 -5.33 33.66
C VAL A 561 -7.81 -5.10 32.74
N HIS A 562 -7.78 -3.96 32.04
CA HIS A 562 -8.81 -3.57 31.08
C HIS A 562 -8.67 -4.34 29.78
N ASP A 563 -9.81 -4.73 29.20
CA ASP A 563 -9.95 -5.20 27.82
C ASP A 563 -10.96 -4.29 27.12
N PHE A 564 -10.51 -3.58 26.08
CA PHE A 564 -11.27 -2.48 25.46
C PHE A 564 -10.88 -2.24 23.99
N ASP A 565 -11.53 -1.27 23.34
CA ASP A 565 -11.38 -0.94 21.91
C ASP A 565 -11.39 -2.19 20.98
N PRO A 566 -12.49 -2.98 20.94
CA PRO A 566 -12.60 -4.12 20.05
C PRO A 566 -12.62 -3.71 18.57
N ALA A 567 -12.03 -4.52 17.70
CA ALA A 567 -12.06 -4.38 16.24
C ALA A 567 -12.09 -5.76 15.56
N TRP A 568 -12.97 -5.92 14.57
CA TRP A 568 -13.11 -7.17 13.83
C TRP A 568 -12.20 -7.20 12.61
N ALA A 569 -11.41 -8.25 12.48
CA ALA A 569 -10.73 -8.60 11.24
C ALA A 569 -11.74 -9.13 10.20
N PRO A 570 -11.43 -9.05 8.89
CA PRO A 570 -12.28 -9.61 7.83
C PRO A 570 -12.63 -11.09 8.01
N ASP A 571 -11.70 -11.87 8.57
CA ASP A 571 -11.87 -13.31 8.84
C ASP A 571 -12.64 -13.62 10.14
N GLY A 572 -13.17 -12.60 10.83
CA GLY A 572 -13.96 -12.75 12.04
C GLY A 572 -13.15 -12.91 13.34
N ARG A 573 -11.81 -12.81 13.31
CA ARG A 573 -11.02 -12.67 14.55
C ARG A 573 -11.25 -11.29 15.19
N LEU A 574 -11.11 -11.23 16.51
CA LEU A 574 -11.32 -10.00 17.28
C LEU A 574 -9.99 -9.48 17.84
N VAL A 575 -9.55 -8.32 17.38
CA VAL A 575 -8.42 -7.56 17.95
C VAL A 575 -8.96 -6.59 18.99
N PHE A 576 -8.19 -6.34 20.05
CA PHE A 576 -8.57 -5.41 21.12
C PHE A 576 -7.35 -4.84 21.83
N ALA A 577 -7.51 -3.68 22.46
CA ALA A 577 -6.51 -3.10 23.36
C ALA A 577 -6.67 -3.68 24.78
N SER A 578 -5.56 -3.90 25.48
CA SER A 578 -5.58 -4.41 26.85
C SER A 578 -4.38 -3.93 27.66
N THR A 579 -4.61 -3.73 28.96
CA THR A 579 -3.55 -3.38 29.92
C THR A 579 -2.83 -4.59 30.52
N ARG A 580 -3.16 -5.81 30.07
CA ARG A 580 -2.55 -7.06 30.58
C ARG A 580 -1.02 -7.13 30.42
N GLY A 581 -0.44 -6.32 29.52
CA GLY A 581 0.99 -6.22 29.28
C GLY A 581 1.63 -7.52 28.76
N ASN A 582 2.96 -7.65 28.88
CA ASN A 582 3.65 -8.87 28.45
C ASN A 582 3.20 -10.08 29.30
N VAL A 583 2.66 -11.11 28.65
CA VAL A 583 2.14 -12.33 29.30
C VAL A 583 2.96 -13.59 29.03
N ASP A 584 3.80 -13.57 28.00
CA ASP A 584 4.54 -14.72 27.46
C ASP A 584 5.89 -14.95 28.15
N GLY A 585 6.41 -13.95 28.88
CA GLY A 585 7.68 -14.03 29.59
C GLY A 585 8.90 -13.94 28.66
N MET A 586 8.74 -13.37 27.46
CA MET A 586 9.85 -13.15 26.51
C MET A 586 10.80 -12.04 26.97
N VAL A 587 10.33 -11.14 27.84
CA VAL A 587 11.12 -10.08 28.48
C VAL A 587 11.17 -10.29 30.01
N GLU A 588 12.05 -9.55 30.70
CA GLU A 588 12.27 -9.74 32.15
C GLU A 588 11.11 -9.26 33.04
N TYR A 589 10.21 -8.46 32.49
CA TYR A 589 9.01 -7.96 33.16
C TYR A 589 7.75 -8.67 32.65
N ARG A 590 6.72 -8.75 33.51
CA ARG A 590 5.47 -9.43 33.20
C ARG A 590 4.27 -8.69 33.77
N GLY A 591 3.15 -8.82 33.09
CA GLY A 591 1.86 -8.28 33.49
C GLY A 591 1.73 -6.79 33.16
N PRO A 592 0.69 -6.14 33.69
CA PRO A 592 0.43 -4.72 33.48
C PRO A 592 1.62 -3.84 33.86
N THR A 593 1.91 -2.85 33.01
CA THR A 593 2.95 -1.82 33.24
C THR A 593 2.34 -0.42 33.18
N ARG A 594 3.15 0.60 33.52
CA ARG A 594 2.76 2.00 33.36
C ARG A 594 3.50 2.65 32.21
N THR A 595 2.87 3.63 31.57
CA THR A 595 3.47 4.37 30.47
C THR A 595 4.63 5.24 30.96
N PRO A 596 5.77 5.26 30.23
CA PRO A 596 6.83 6.23 30.48
C PRO A 596 6.36 7.69 30.31
N ALA A 597 5.35 7.92 29.45
CA ALA A 597 4.82 9.23 29.12
C ALA A 597 4.03 9.91 30.25
N ALA A 598 3.27 9.13 31.04
CA ALA A 598 2.29 9.71 31.96
C ALA A 598 2.13 8.95 33.29
N MET A 599 2.85 7.84 33.51
CA MET A 599 2.63 6.93 34.65
C MET A 599 1.19 6.39 34.73
N GLN A 600 0.48 6.36 33.60
CA GLN A 600 -0.84 5.77 33.46
C GLN A 600 -0.73 4.29 33.08
N PRO A 601 -1.78 3.47 33.20
CA PRO A 601 -1.76 2.11 32.66
C PRO A 601 -1.31 2.09 31.19
N ASN A 602 -0.40 1.19 30.86
CA ASN A 602 0.06 0.92 29.50
C ASN A 602 -0.93 -0.04 28.81
N ALA A 603 -1.18 0.17 27.51
CA ALA A 603 -2.07 -0.66 26.72
C ALA A 603 -1.37 -1.13 25.44
N ASN A 604 -1.48 -2.43 25.16
CA ASN A 604 -1.06 -3.07 23.91
C ASN A 604 -2.24 -3.76 23.23
N LEU A 605 -2.07 -4.10 21.96
CA LEU A 605 -3.03 -4.86 21.16
C LEU A 605 -2.84 -6.37 21.30
N PHE A 606 -3.98 -7.07 21.35
CA PHE A 606 -4.11 -8.52 21.44
C PHE A 606 -5.18 -9.00 20.47
N ILE A 607 -5.07 -10.27 20.04
CA ILE A 607 -6.04 -10.92 19.16
C ILE A 607 -6.61 -12.16 19.84
N ARG A 608 -7.93 -12.33 19.73
CA ARG A 608 -8.65 -13.54 20.11
C ARG A 608 -8.63 -14.51 18.94
N GLU A 609 -8.11 -15.71 19.18
CA GLU A 609 -8.01 -16.79 18.21
C GLU A 609 -8.59 -18.09 18.78
N GLU A 610 -8.75 -19.11 17.94
CA GLU A 610 -9.09 -20.45 18.43
C GLU A 610 -7.97 -20.97 19.35
N GLY A 611 -8.28 -21.17 20.63
CA GLY A 611 -7.31 -21.66 21.62
C GLY A 611 -6.75 -20.58 22.56
N GLY A 612 -7.11 -19.31 22.40
CA GLY A 612 -6.85 -18.29 23.42
C GLY A 612 -6.62 -16.88 22.86
N VAL A 613 -5.88 -16.08 23.63
CA VAL A 613 -5.50 -14.71 23.28
C VAL A 613 -4.00 -14.66 23.01
N ARG A 614 -3.61 -14.04 21.89
CA ARG A 614 -2.22 -13.79 21.51
C ARG A 614 -1.92 -12.30 21.54
N GLN A 615 -0.74 -11.95 22.06
CA GLN A 615 -0.26 -10.56 22.08
C GLN A 615 0.25 -10.18 20.69
N MET A 616 -0.10 -8.98 20.21
CA MET A 616 0.34 -8.46 18.91
C MET A 616 1.43 -7.39 19.05
N THR A 617 1.36 -6.61 20.12
CA THR A 617 2.24 -5.46 20.34
C THR A 617 2.80 -5.40 21.76
N PHE A 618 3.95 -4.75 21.93
CA PHE A 618 4.83 -4.91 23.10
C PHE A 618 5.45 -3.59 23.59
N LEU A 619 4.95 -2.44 23.13
CA LEU A 619 5.51 -1.13 23.45
C LEU A 619 5.09 -0.61 24.83
N LEU A 620 5.89 0.30 25.39
CA LEU A 620 5.66 0.83 26.75
C LEU A 620 4.80 2.08 26.80
N ASN A 621 4.58 2.76 25.68
CA ASN A 621 3.54 3.77 25.54
C ASN A 621 2.23 3.12 25.07
N GLN A 622 1.22 3.88 24.66
CA GLN A 622 -0.10 3.32 24.38
C GLN A 622 -0.32 2.95 22.91
N GLU A 623 -0.99 1.83 22.67
CA GLU A 623 -1.49 1.39 21.37
C GLU A 623 -3.00 1.17 21.49
N LEU A 624 -3.77 1.96 20.73
CA LEU A 624 -5.20 2.19 20.97
C LEU A 624 -6.00 2.25 19.67
N SER A 625 -7.32 2.12 19.79
CA SER A 625 -8.29 2.31 18.71
C SER A 625 -7.91 1.56 17.42
N PRO A 626 -7.76 0.21 17.49
CA PRO A 626 -7.53 -0.59 16.31
C PRO A 626 -8.71 -0.52 15.33
N SER A 627 -8.39 -0.64 14.05
CA SER A 627 -9.30 -0.73 12.92
C SER A 627 -8.61 -1.53 11.81
N PHE A 628 -9.29 -1.76 10.68
CA PHE A 628 -8.78 -2.59 9.61
C PHE A 628 -8.88 -1.91 8.26
N MET A 629 -7.86 -2.13 7.44
CA MET A 629 -7.92 -1.93 6.00
C MET A 629 -8.67 -3.12 5.39
N GLY A 630 -9.30 -2.96 4.21
CA GLY A 630 -10.05 -4.05 3.60
C GLY A 630 -9.22 -5.18 3.01
N ASP A 631 -7.89 -5.06 3.00
CA ASP A 631 -6.99 -6.20 2.80
C ASP A 631 -6.65 -6.94 4.10
N GLY A 632 -7.28 -6.60 5.22
CA GLY A 632 -7.09 -7.27 6.50
C GLY A 632 -5.87 -6.83 7.31
N ARG A 633 -5.08 -5.85 6.83
CA ARG A 633 -4.02 -5.25 7.67
C ARG A 633 -4.63 -4.40 8.78
N LEU A 634 -4.12 -4.60 9.99
CA LEU A 634 -4.50 -3.86 11.19
C LEU A 634 -3.93 -2.44 11.11
N ILE A 635 -4.73 -1.43 11.45
CA ILE A 635 -4.34 -0.02 11.58
C ILE A 635 -4.77 0.53 12.94
N PHE A 636 -3.97 1.39 13.56
CA PHE A 636 -4.22 1.82 14.93
C PHE A 636 -3.46 3.11 15.29
N THR A 637 -3.83 3.69 16.44
CA THR A 637 -3.15 4.86 17.03
C THR A 637 -2.05 4.38 17.97
N THR A 638 -0.86 4.98 17.87
CA THR A 638 0.25 4.75 18.80
C THR A 638 0.72 6.06 19.44
N GLU A 639 0.98 6.04 20.75
CA GLU A 639 1.66 7.12 21.45
C GLU A 639 3.17 6.96 21.34
N LYS A 640 3.83 7.98 20.80
CA LYS A 640 5.28 8.03 20.64
C LYS A 640 5.82 9.10 21.57
N ARG A 641 6.28 8.68 22.75
CA ARG A 641 6.92 9.58 23.72
C ARG A 641 8.32 9.10 24.07
N GLU A 642 9.30 9.93 23.77
CA GLU A 642 10.70 9.83 24.16
C GLU A 642 11.20 11.26 24.50
N PRO A 643 12.38 11.45 25.10
CA PRO A 643 12.92 12.80 25.32
C PRO A 643 12.92 13.65 24.05
N GLU A 644 12.40 14.87 24.17
CA GLU A 644 12.27 15.87 23.08
C GLU A 644 11.27 15.50 21.98
N PHE A 645 10.49 14.43 22.14
CA PHE A 645 9.55 13.98 21.12
C PHE A 645 8.25 13.43 21.72
N HIS A 646 7.11 14.02 21.33
CA HIS A 646 5.79 13.51 21.67
C HIS A 646 4.84 13.66 20.48
N MET A 647 4.23 12.56 20.05
CA MET A 647 3.19 12.50 19.03
C MET A 647 2.21 11.35 19.28
N LEU A 648 0.97 11.48 18.79
CA LEU A 648 0.10 10.34 18.50
C LEU A 648 0.12 10.13 16.99
N ALA A 649 0.51 8.94 16.55
CA ALA A 649 0.71 8.64 15.13
C ALA A 649 -0.02 7.35 14.75
N LEU A 650 -0.18 7.14 13.44
CA LEU A 650 -0.86 5.95 12.93
C LEU A 650 0.15 4.86 12.58
N ARG A 651 -0.12 3.62 12.96
CA ARG A 651 0.67 2.43 12.62
C ARG A 651 -0.19 1.41 11.87
N ARG A 652 0.48 0.49 11.18
CA ARG A 652 -0.14 -0.72 10.64
C ARG A 652 0.65 -1.97 11.04
N GLN A 653 0.00 -3.13 11.04
CA GLN A 653 0.62 -4.44 11.30
C GLN A 653 -0.16 -5.56 10.59
N ASN A 654 0.50 -6.66 10.21
CA ASN A 654 -0.18 -7.86 9.71
C ASN A 654 -0.75 -8.67 10.89
N LEU A 655 -1.80 -9.47 10.66
CA LEU A 655 -2.47 -10.20 11.74
C LEU A 655 -1.62 -11.33 12.35
N ASP A 656 -0.65 -11.85 11.63
CA ASP A 656 0.35 -12.80 12.13
C ASP A 656 1.37 -12.17 13.08
N GLY A 657 1.37 -10.83 13.21
CA GLY A 657 2.29 -10.05 14.03
C GLY A 657 3.43 -9.40 13.25
N GLY A 658 3.66 -9.76 11.99
CA GLY A 658 4.71 -9.19 11.17
C GLY A 658 4.45 -7.74 10.74
N ASP A 659 5.52 -7.06 10.32
CA ASP A 659 5.47 -5.72 9.72
C ASP A 659 4.84 -4.64 10.62
N TYR A 660 5.35 -4.48 11.84
CA TYR A 660 4.99 -3.35 12.69
C TYR A 660 5.49 -2.03 12.07
N HIS A 661 4.62 -1.38 11.28
CA HIS A 661 5.04 -0.39 10.29
C HIS A 661 4.46 1.01 10.54
N PRO A 662 5.23 2.09 10.35
CA PRO A 662 4.71 3.46 10.32
C PRO A 662 3.66 3.68 9.22
N LEU A 663 2.43 4.08 9.56
CA LEU A 663 1.38 4.34 8.56
C LEU A 663 1.35 5.80 8.12
N PHE A 664 1.05 6.72 9.05
CA PHE A 664 0.97 8.15 8.77
C PHE A 664 1.20 9.00 10.03
N ALA A 665 1.38 10.32 9.88
CA ALA A 665 1.56 11.29 10.98
C ALA A 665 2.77 10.98 11.90
N GLN A 666 3.85 10.46 11.33
CA GLN A 666 5.03 10.05 12.10
C GLN A 666 5.85 11.23 12.62
N ARG A 667 5.76 12.38 11.96
CA ARG A 667 6.52 13.61 12.20
C ARG A 667 5.59 14.81 12.06
N GLU A 668 5.95 15.93 12.68
CA GLU A 668 5.17 17.17 12.63
C GLU A 668 5.11 17.84 11.25
N SER A 669 5.85 17.33 10.26
CA SER A 669 5.82 17.84 8.89
C SER A 669 4.40 17.91 8.32
N VAL A 670 3.47 17.08 8.80
CA VAL A 670 2.06 17.09 8.39
C VAL A 670 1.20 18.20 9.02
N GLY A 671 1.76 19.01 9.94
CA GLY A 671 1.08 20.19 10.48
C GLY A 671 0.25 19.96 11.76
N PHE A 672 0.33 18.77 12.36
CA PHE A 672 -0.30 18.41 13.63
C PHE A 672 0.55 17.38 14.39
N ARG A 673 0.22 17.16 15.67
CA ARG A 673 0.96 16.23 16.56
C ARG A 673 0.19 14.98 16.95
N ALA A 674 -1.13 14.98 16.76
CA ALA A 674 -1.97 13.85 17.05
C ALA A 674 -2.79 13.46 15.82
N ALA A 675 -2.71 12.19 15.44
CA ALA A 675 -3.65 11.49 14.56
C ALA A 675 -4.25 10.32 15.34
N THR A 676 -5.56 10.30 15.50
CA THR A 676 -6.27 9.32 16.34
C THR A 676 -7.49 8.76 15.64
N GLU A 677 -7.94 7.58 16.07
CA GLU A 677 -9.20 6.95 15.61
C GLU A 677 -9.26 6.79 14.08
N VAL A 678 -8.25 6.11 13.50
CA VAL A 678 -8.18 5.91 12.05
C VAL A 678 -9.17 4.86 11.54
N VAL A 679 -9.80 5.15 10.41
CA VAL A 679 -10.64 4.21 9.64
C VAL A 679 -10.29 4.25 8.15
N GLU A 680 -10.60 3.19 7.41
CA GLU A 680 -10.52 3.17 5.95
C GLU A 680 -11.91 3.43 5.34
N LEU A 681 -11.98 4.32 4.35
CA LEU A 681 -13.17 4.59 3.54
C LEU A 681 -13.29 3.59 2.38
N PRO A 682 -14.47 3.41 1.76
CA PRO A 682 -14.64 2.50 0.61
C PRO A 682 -13.63 2.75 -0.54
N ASN A 683 -13.24 4.00 -0.79
CA ASN A 683 -12.21 4.36 -1.79
C ASN A 683 -10.75 4.12 -1.33
N ARG A 684 -10.55 3.37 -0.24
CA ARG A 684 -9.28 3.07 0.45
C ARG A 684 -8.47 4.29 0.90
N ASN A 685 -9.08 5.47 1.00
CA ASN A 685 -8.47 6.57 1.73
C ASN A 685 -8.65 6.36 3.22
N LEU A 686 -7.70 6.86 4.00
CA LEU A 686 -7.79 6.83 5.46
C LEU A 686 -8.46 8.11 5.94
N ALA A 687 -9.36 8.01 6.92
CA ALA A 687 -9.90 9.13 7.66
C ALA A 687 -9.51 9.01 9.14
N PHE A 688 -9.15 10.13 9.76
CA PHE A 688 -8.78 10.17 11.18
C PHE A 688 -8.99 11.57 11.76
N VAL A 689 -8.88 11.68 13.08
CA VAL A 689 -8.95 12.95 13.81
C VAL A 689 -7.54 13.53 13.94
N ALA A 690 -7.32 14.74 13.44
CA ALA A 690 -6.07 15.47 13.60
C ALA A 690 -6.21 16.59 14.64
N SER A 691 -5.21 16.73 15.51
CA SER A 691 -5.19 17.75 16.57
C SER A 691 -3.79 18.05 17.12
N SER A 692 -3.71 19.00 18.06
CA SER A 692 -2.54 19.15 18.95
C SER A 692 -2.57 18.08 20.07
N LEU A 693 -1.57 18.03 20.95
CA LEU A 693 -1.55 17.10 22.10
C LEU A 693 -2.31 17.61 23.34
N THR A 694 -2.83 18.83 23.28
CA THR A 694 -3.52 19.53 24.39
C THR A 694 -5.04 19.33 24.50
N PRO A 695 -5.79 18.84 23.49
CA PRO A 695 -7.20 18.46 23.62
C PRO A 695 -7.45 17.54 24.81
N ASN A 696 -8.61 17.67 25.46
CA ASN A 696 -8.92 16.92 26.68
C ASN A 696 -10.11 15.96 26.54
N GLU A 697 -10.83 16.02 25.42
CA GLU A 697 -12.00 15.20 25.08
C GLU A 697 -11.82 14.46 23.73
N GLY A 698 -10.58 14.39 23.22
CA GLY A 698 -10.28 13.77 21.91
C GLY A 698 -10.69 14.61 20.70
N GLU A 699 -10.96 15.91 20.91
CA GLU A 699 -11.41 16.83 19.88
C GLU A 699 -10.35 17.15 18.82
N GLY A 700 -10.78 17.26 17.57
CA GLY A 700 -9.93 17.66 16.44
C GLY A 700 -10.72 18.04 15.19
N THR A 701 -10.04 17.94 14.04
CA THR A 701 -10.64 18.03 12.71
C THR A 701 -10.49 16.71 11.97
N ILE A 702 -11.37 16.45 10.99
CA ILE A 702 -11.27 15.26 10.14
C ILE A 702 -10.27 15.52 9.02
N VAL A 703 -9.33 14.61 8.89
CA VAL A 703 -8.34 14.58 7.82
C VAL A 703 -8.54 13.32 6.99
N VAL A 704 -8.52 13.47 5.66
CA VAL A 704 -8.59 12.36 4.70
C VAL A 704 -7.27 12.25 3.96
N VAL A 705 -6.68 11.04 3.92
CA VAL A 705 -5.39 10.77 3.31
C VAL A 705 -5.48 9.70 2.23
N ASN A 706 -5.02 10.06 1.03
CA ASN A 706 -4.74 9.13 -0.05
C ASN A 706 -3.31 8.56 0.11
N ARG A 707 -3.20 7.43 0.81
CA ARG A 707 -1.91 6.79 1.14
C ARG A 707 -1.04 6.44 -0.08
N SER A 708 -1.63 6.31 -1.27
CA SER A 708 -0.87 5.95 -2.48
C SER A 708 -0.03 7.08 -3.08
N ILE A 709 -0.22 8.32 -2.61
CA ILE A 709 0.60 9.45 -3.04
C ILE A 709 1.94 9.47 -2.28
N GLY A 710 1.94 9.07 -1.00
CA GLY A 710 3.10 9.06 -0.10
C GLY A 710 2.86 9.90 1.15
N PRO A 711 3.90 10.09 1.99
CA PRO A 711 3.87 11.01 3.13
C PRO A 711 3.61 12.46 2.72
N ASP A 712 3.00 13.25 3.61
CA ASP A 712 2.71 14.66 3.37
C ASP A 712 3.63 15.65 4.10
N GLN A 713 3.59 16.90 3.64
CA GLN A 713 4.32 18.06 4.13
C GLN A 713 3.42 19.30 4.02
N SER A 714 3.14 19.93 5.16
CA SER A 714 2.32 21.14 5.27
C SER A 714 3.10 22.44 5.04
N ASP A 715 4.43 22.38 4.98
CA ASP A 715 5.30 23.52 4.73
C ASP A 715 5.64 23.72 3.24
N ARG A 716 5.01 22.93 2.36
CA ARG A 716 5.19 23.03 0.91
C ARG A 716 4.60 24.34 0.37
N PRO A 717 5.24 25.00 -0.61
CA PRO A 717 4.65 26.18 -1.23
C PRO A 717 3.36 25.81 -1.96
N ALA A 718 2.28 26.57 -1.78
CA ALA A 718 0.98 26.32 -2.43
C ALA A 718 1.01 26.36 -3.98
N GLY A 719 2.13 26.79 -4.59
CA GLY A 719 2.34 26.81 -6.04
C GLY A 719 3.34 25.75 -6.53
N ASP A 720 3.79 24.84 -5.68
CA ASP A 720 4.66 23.72 -6.05
C ASP A 720 3.88 22.76 -6.96
N ARG A 721 4.16 22.79 -8.26
CA ARG A 721 3.44 22.00 -9.27
C ARG A 721 3.92 20.56 -9.36
N ASP A 722 5.06 20.26 -8.74
CA ASP A 722 5.68 18.93 -8.76
C ASP A 722 5.36 18.13 -7.49
N TYR A 723 4.65 18.76 -6.55
CA TYR A 723 4.18 18.16 -5.32
C TYR A 723 2.65 17.98 -5.32
N ILE A 724 2.20 16.75 -5.04
CA ILE A 724 0.78 16.43 -4.89
C ILE A 724 0.55 16.13 -3.41
N HIS A 725 -0.34 16.88 -2.77
CA HIS A 725 -0.75 16.58 -1.40
C HIS A 725 -1.48 15.23 -1.38
N SER A 726 -1.07 14.37 -0.45
CA SER A 726 -1.77 13.13 -0.09
C SER A 726 -2.96 13.39 0.81
N MET A 727 -2.96 14.53 1.51
CA MET A 727 -3.87 14.90 2.56
C MET A 727 -4.86 15.97 2.10
N ASN A 728 -6.10 15.86 2.59
CA ASN A 728 -7.15 16.86 2.49
C ASN A 728 -7.77 17.08 3.87
N VAL A 729 -8.16 18.31 4.19
CA VAL A 729 -8.89 18.66 5.42
C VAL A 729 -10.29 19.12 5.03
N PRO A 730 -11.26 18.21 4.81
CA PRO A 730 -12.58 18.57 4.29
C PRO A 730 -13.26 19.64 5.15
N VAL A 731 -13.13 19.55 6.48
CA VAL A 731 -13.83 20.42 7.43
C VAL A 731 -12.88 20.91 8.53
N PRO A 732 -12.06 21.95 8.26
CA PRO A 732 -11.00 22.35 9.19
C PRO A 732 -11.50 22.73 10.61
N GLY A 733 -12.72 23.26 10.71
CA GLY A 733 -13.37 23.51 11.98
C GLY A 733 -12.61 24.50 12.88
N ALA A 734 -12.73 24.33 14.19
CA ALA A 734 -12.03 25.13 15.20
C ALA A 734 -10.51 24.88 15.23
N PHE A 735 -10.04 23.75 14.67
CA PHE A 735 -8.61 23.50 14.49
C PHE A 735 -7.99 24.48 13.48
N GLY A 736 -8.77 24.83 12.45
CA GLY A 736 -8.35 25.71 11.36
C GLY A 736 -7.64 24.95 10.24
N GLY A 737 -7.46 25.62 9.10
CA GLY A 737 -6.80 25.01 7.94
C GLY A 737 -5.32 24.73 8.21
N ILE A 738 -4.82 23.61 7.69
CA ILE A 738 -3.39 23.32 7.68
C ILE A 738 -2.75 24.08 6.50
N PRO A 739 -1.65 24.82 6.69
CA PRO A 739 -1.01 25.56 5.60
C PRO A 739 -0.72 24.69 4.39
N SER A 740 -0.95 25.23 3.18
CA SER A 740 -0.75 24.59 1.85
C SER A 740 -1.60 23.36 1.54
N VAL A 741 -2.08 22.65 2.55
CA VAL A 741 -2.89 21.45 2.40
C VAL A 741 -4.30 21.83 1.90
N PRO A 742 -4.84 21.16 0.88
CA PRO A 742 -6.20 21.37 0.43
C PRO A 742 -7.22 21.14 1.55
N GLY A 743 -8.29 21.93 1.57
CA GLY A 743 -9.34 21.78 2.58
C GLY A 743 -10.50 22.73 2.40
N GLY A 744 -11.55 22.51 3.20
CA GLY A 744 -12.73 23.36 3.21
C GLY A 744 -12.50 24.71 3.90
N SER A 745 -13.52 25.56 3.89
CA SER A 745 -13.45 26.90 4.48
C SER A 745 -14.08 27.02 5.88
N THR A 746 -14.65 25.93 6.41
CA THR A 746 -15.37 25.94 7.69
C THR A 746 -14.41 26.20 8.85
N THR A 747 -14.72 27.18 9.70
CA THR A 747 -13.88 27.61 10.84
C THR A 747 -14.50 27.33 12.21
N SER A 748 -15.62 26.61 12.24
CA SER A 748 -16.31 26.19 13.46
C SER A 748 -16.57 24.69 13.40
N GLY A 749 -16.67 24.04 14.55
CA GLY A 749 -16.80 22.60 14.62
C GLY A 749 -15.60 21.94 15.28
N VAL A 750 -15.85 21.01 16.18
CA VAL A 750 -14.88 19.99 16.57
C VAL A 750 -15.47 18.61 16.27
N PHE A 751 -14.60 17.65 15.96
CA PHE A 751 -14.97 16.32 15.51
C PHE A 751 -14.17 15.26 16.26
N ARG A 752 -14.77 14.08 16.45
CA ARG A 752 -14.10 12.87 16.93
C ARG A 752 -14.81 11.60 16.43
N SER A 753 -14.16 10.45 16.62
CA SER A 753 -14.74 9.12 16.40
C SER A 753 -15.35 8.93 14.99
N PRO A 754 -14.56 9.06 13.91
CA PRO A 754 -15.04 8.83 12.56
C PRO A 754 -15.37 7.35 12.33
N ALA A 755 -16.49 7.07 11.68
CA ALA A 755 -16.89 5.74 11.22
C ALA A 755 -17.37 5.79 9.76
N PRO A 756 -16.89 4.88 8.90
CA PRO A 756 -17.23 4.89 7.48
C PRO A 756 -18.67 4.43 7.22
N LEU A 757 -19.34 5.13 6.32
CA LEU A 757 -20.56 4.67 5.66
C LEU A 757 -20.22 4.03 4.32
N PRO A 758 -21.04 3.08 3.82
CA PRO A 758 -20.83 2.48 2.50
C PRO A 758 -20.90 3.50 1.36
N THR A 759 -21.48 4.68 1.58
CA THR A 759 -21.65 5.76 0.58
C THR A 759 -20.48 6.75 0.50
N GLY A 760 -19.30 6.36 1.01
CA GLY A 760 -18.10 7.23 1.06
C GLY A 760 -18.16 8.35 2.11
N ARG A 761 -19.31 8.57 2.73
CA ARG A 761 -19.55 9.51 3.84
C ARG A 761 -19.01 8.97 5.18
N LEU A 762 -18.96 9.84 6.18
CA LEU A 762 -18.53 9.53 7.54
C LEU A 762 -19.64 9.85 8.54
N LEU A 763 -19.86 8.95 9.50
CA LEU A 763 -20.46 9.30 10.78
C LEU A 763 -19.36 9.82 11.70
N VAL A 764 -19.64 10.89 12.42
CA VAL A 764 -18.72 11.49 13.40
C VAL A 764 -19.52 11.98 14.60
N ALA A 765 -18.86 12.06 15.76
CA ALA A 765 -19.38 12.90 16.83
C ALA A 765 -18.87 14.33 16.60
N CYS A 766 -19.76 15.32 16.65
CA CYS A 766 -19.38 16.71 16.40
C CYS A 766 -20.07 17.73 17.32
N ASP A 767 -19.41 18.85 17.56
CA ASP A 767 -20.05 20.07 18.07
C ASP A 767 -19.83 21.16 17.02
N PRO A 768 -20.79 21.38 16.11
CA PRO A 768 -20.61 22.26 14.94
C PRO A 768 -20.48 23.74 15.32
N GLY A 769 -20.89 24.11 16.54
CA GLY A 769 -20.84 25.47 17.06
C GLY A 769 -19.54 25.83 17.76
N ALA A 770 -18.66 24.86 18.02
CA ALA A 770 -17.38 25.09 18.69
C ALA A 770 -16.47 26.00 17.87
N MET A 771 -15.91 27.03 18.51
CA MET A 771 -14.99 27.99 17.87
C MET A 771 -13.56 27.89 18.40
N ASP A 772 -13.35 27.10 19.46
CA ASP A 772 -12.09 26.94 20.17
C ASP A 772 -11.96 25.51 20.67
N MET A 773 -10.86 24.85 20.34
CA MET A 773 -10.52 23.50 20.78
C MET A 773 -10.13 23.40 22.27
N GLY A 774 -9.90 24.53 22.94
CA GLY A 774 -9.65 24.55 24.39
C GLY A 774 -10.90 24.79 25.24
N ALA A 775 -12.08 24.97 24.62
CA ALA A 775 -13.27 25.50 25.27
C ALA A 775 -14.28 24.44 25.74
N GLY A 776 -13.89 23.15 25.74
CA GLY A 776 -14.74 22.06 26.22
C GLY A 776 -15.30 22.26 27.64
N PRO A 777 -16.32 21.48 28.06
CA PRO A 777 -16.85 20.30 27.39
C PRO A 777 -17.71 20.64 26.16
N TYR A 778 -17.72 19.75 25.17
CA TYR A 778 -18.48 19.93 23.92
C TYR A 778 -19.84 19.25 23.96
N ALA A 779 -20.74 19.68 23.07
CA ALA A 779 -22.09 19.12 22.98
C ALA A 779 -22.12 17.68 22.44
N TRP A 780 -21.19 17.33 21.54
CA TRP A 780 -21.09 16.04 20.85
C TRP A 780 -22.44 15.46 20.41
N GLU A 781 -22.91 15.93 19.26
CA GLU A 781 -24.04 15.36 18.53
C GLU A 781 -23.52 14.35 17.51
N LEU A 782 -24.37 13.43 17.05
CA LEU A 782 -24.06 12.62 15.88
C LEU A 782 -24.22 13.48 14.63
N CYS A 783 -23.23 13.43 13.76
CA CYS A 783 -23.19 14.18 12.52
C CYS A 783 -22.77 13.26 11.37
N GLU A 784 -23.28 13.56 10.19
CA GLU A 784 -22.83 12.99 8.93
C GLU A 784 -21.93 14.01 8.23
N LEU A 785 -20.79 13.56 7.72
CA LEU A 785 -19.80 14.36 7.03
C LEU A 785 -19.55 13.77 5.65
N ASP A 786 -19.64 14.60 4.63
CA ASP A 786 -19.29 14.25 3.25
C ASP A 786 -17.89 14.80 2.93
N PRO A 787 -16.85 13.95 2.80
CA PRO A 787 -15.49 14.42 2.56
C PRO A 787 -15.30 15.02 1.16
N LEU A 788 -16.22 14.73 0.22
CA LEU A 788 -16.19 15.23 -1.15
C LEU A 788 -16.81 16.62 -1.24
N THR A 789 -18.03 16.79 -0.72
CA THR A 789 -18.77 18.06 -0.77
C THR A 789 -18.45 19.00 0.40
N GLN A 790 -17.74 18.50 1.42
CA GLN A 790 -17.38 19.22 2.66
C GLN A 790 -18.59 19.58 3.53
N GLU A 791 -19.76 19.00 3.26
CA GLU A 791 -20.98 19.23 4.03
C GLU A 791 -20.94 18.45 5.36
N VAL A 792 -21.42 19.11 6.42
CA VAL A 792 -21.65 18.50 7.74
C VAL A 792 -23.12 18.65 8.09
N ARG A 793 -23.83 17.54 8.25
CA ARG A 793 -25.23 17.48 8.64
C ARG A 793 -25.37 16.94 10.05
N VAL A 794 -25.93 17.74 10.94
CA VAL A 794 -26.27 17.29 12.30
C VAL A 794 -27.45 16.32 12.22
N LEU A 795 -27.26 15.11 12.73
CA LEU A 795 -28.29 14.09 12.81
C LEU A 795 -29.05 14.20 14.15
N GLY A 796 -28.33 14.40 15.25
CA GLY A 796 -28.90 14.52 16.59
C GLY A 796 -28.33 13.47 17.55
N GLY A 797 -29.16 12.94 18.46
CA GLY A 797 -28.74 11.97 19.47
C GLY A 797 -29.68 11.94 20.66
N GLU A 798 -29.24 11.32 21.75
CA GLU A 798 -29.98 11.31 23.02
C GLU A 798 -29.95 12.70 23.67
N ALA A 799 -31.14 13.24 23.94
CA ALA A 799 -31.27 14.60 24.43
C ALA A 799 -30.69 14.78 25.85
N GLY A 800 -29.84 15.80 26.01
CA GLY A 800 -29.22 16.13 27.31
C GLY A 800 -28.00 15.25 27.66
N LEU A 801 -27.58 14.38 26.75
CA LEU A 801 -26.35 13.60 26.81
C LEU A 801 -25.43 13.99 25.67
N VAL A 802 -24.16 13.61 25.78
CA VAL A 802 -23.19 13.65 24.69
C VAL A 802 -23.23 12.30 23.96
N ASN A 803 -23.11 12.33 22.64
CA ASN A 803 -23.25 11.17 21.75
C ASN A 803 -21.95 10.99 20.98
N VAL A 804 -21.24 9.90 21.27
CA VAL A 804 -19.90 9.65 20.74
C VAL A 804 -19.76 8.22 20.23
N GLU A 805 -18.65 7.96 19.54
CA GLU A 805 -18.28 6.62 19.06
C GLU A 805 -19.39 5.95 18.23
N PRO A 806 -19.96 6.65 17.21
CA PRO A 806 -20.95 6.04 16.35
C PRO A 806 -20.32 4.95 15.47
N VAL A 807 -21.08 3.90 15.20
CA VAL A 807 -20.79 2.89 14.17
C VAL A 807 -22.05 2.56 13.38
N ALA A 808 -21.91 2.35 12.09
CA ALA A 808 -22.99 1.91 11.23
C ALA A 808 -23.03 0.37 11.15
N VAL A 809 -24.24 -0.19 11.15
CA VAL A 809 -24.48 -1.62 10.93
C VAL A 809 -24.76 -1.83 9.45
N TYR A 810 -23.79 -2.41 8.75
CA TYR A 810 -23.88 -2.86 7.36
C TYR A 810 -22.86 -3.97 7.12
N SER A 811 -23.09 -4.78 6.09
CA SER A 811 -22.14 -5.81 5.67
C SER A 811 -21.15 -5.28 4.63
N ARG A 812 -19.92 -5.78 4.70
CA ARG A 812 -18.79 -5.42 3.86
C ARG A 812 -18.26 -6.68 3.18
N PRO A 813 -17.80 -6.59 1.90
CA PRO A 813 -17.11 -7.69 1.25
C PRO A 813 -15.91 -8.15 2.09
N VAL A 814 -15.77 -9.47 2.22
CA VAL A 814 -14.65 -10.08 2.93
C VAL A 814 -13.61 -10.53 1.91
N PHE A 815 -12.45 -9.89 1.94
CA PHE A 815 -11.27 -10.32 1.21
C PHE A 815 -10.38 -11.18 2.12
N GLU A 816 -9.50 -11.98 1.50
CA GLU A 816 -8.47 -12.72 2.24
C GLU A 816 -7.59 -11.76 3.04
N VAL A 817 -7.31 -12.12 4.30
CA VAL A 817 -6.43 -11.34 5.16
C VAL A 817 -5.01 -11.40 4.61
N PHE A 818 -4.40 -10.23 4.46
CA PHE A 818 -3.01 -10.10 4.06
C PHE A 818 -2.05 -10.83 5.00
N GLU A 819 -1.25 -11.74 4.44
CA GLU A 819 -0.21 -12.48 5.15
C GLU A 819 1.18 -11.87 4.94
N SER A 820 2.05 -12.00 5.95
CA SER A 820 3.45 -11.60 5.83
C SER A 820 4.16 -12.38 4.72
N ARG A 821 4.82 -11.65 3.81
CA ARG A 821 5.46 -12.24 2.64
C ARG A 821 6.83 -11.61 2.36
N PRO A 822 7.83 -12.42 1.95
CA PRO A 822 9.20 -11.96 1.72
C PRO A 822 9.39 -11.24 0.37
N ASP A 823 8.34 -11.11 -0.44
CA ASP A 823 8.34 -10.40 -1.72
C ASP A 823 7.75 -8.98 -1.62
N GLU A 824 7.25 -8.58 -0.46
CA GLU A 824 6.97 -7.16 -0.23
C GLU A 824 8.26 -6.36 -0.18
N ALA A 825 8.33 -5.34 -1.02
CA ALA A 825 9.41 -4.36 -0.99
C ALA A 825 9.51 -3.74 0.42
N ASN A 826 8.39 -3.23 0.93
CA ASN A 826 8.28 -2.59 2.22
C ASN A 826 7.36 -3.42 3.11
N GLY A 827 7.91 -3.98 4.19
CA GLY A 827 7.24 -5.04 4.94
C GLY A 827 7.61 -6.44 4.46
N ASN A 828 8.84 -6.60 3.96
CA ASN A 828 9.45 -7.91 3.74
C ASN A 828 9.59 -8.60 5.10
N THR A 829 8.63 -9.45 5.40
CA THR A 829 8.59 -10.14 6.68
C THR A 829 8.09 -11.56 6.51
N ARG A 830 8.54 -12.43 7.39
CA ARG A 830 8.06 -13.79 7.55
C ARG A 830 8.06 -14.12 9.03
N ILE A 831 7.03 -14.82 9.50
CA ILE A 831 7.01 -15.38 10.85
C ILE A 831 7.51 -16.83 10.81
N VAL A 832 8.55 -17.13 11.59
CA VAL A 832 9.08 -18.47 11.82
C VAL A 832 8.46 -19.02 13.11
N GLU A 833 7.47 -19.91 12.95
CA GLU A 833 6.72 -20.47 14.08
C GLU A 833 7.64 -21.20 15.08
N GLY A 834 7.44 -20.91 16.37
CA GLY A 834 8.16 -21.55 17.47
C GLY A 834 9.50 -20.89 17.85
N GLU A 835 9.98 -19.93 17.06
CA GLU A 835 11.14 -19.10 17.41
C GLU A 835 10.71 -17.89 18.24
N SER A 836 11.49 -17.54 19.26
CA SER A 836 11.24 -16.37 20.11
C SER A 836 12.06 -15.14 19.70
N ALA A 837 13.14 -15.35 18.95
CA ALA A 837 14.00 -14.29 18.48
C ALA A 837 13.51 -13.74 17.14
N ALA A 838 13.76 -12.46 16.90
CA ALA A 838 13.60 -11.86 15.58
C ALA A 838 14.97 -11.75 14.90
N GLU A 839 15.01 -12.03 13.61
CA GLU A 839 16.16 -11.78 12.75
C GLU A 839 15.89 -10.53 11.90
N VAL A 840 16.78 -9.55 11.99
CA VAL A 840 16.59 -8.24 11.34
C VAL A 840 17.75 -7.97 10.42
N HIS A 841 17.46 -7.82 9.13
CA HIS A 841 18.41 -7.47 8.09
C HIS A 841 18.17 -6.03 7.63
N VAL A 842 18.99 -5.10 8.14
CA VAL A 842 18.98 -3.71 7.67
C VAL A 842 19.83 -3.62 6.40
N LEU A 843 19.19 -3.31 5.27
CA LEU A 843 19.83 -3.31 3.95
C LEU A 843 20.82 -2.15 3.77
N ASP A 844 20.56 -1.00 4.41
CA ASP A 844 21.45 0.17 4.45
C ASP A 844 21.10 1.02 5.69
N LEU A 845 21.89 0.90 6.76
CA LEU A 845 21.63 1.56 8.04
C LEU A 845 21.76 3.09 7.97
N PRO A 846 22.77 3.70 7.32
CA PRO A 846 22.79 5.15 7.12
C PRO A 846 21.55 5.68 6.40
N MET A 847 21.07 4.95 5.38
CA MET A 847 19.82 5.30 4.67
C MET A 847 18.61 5.23 5.61
N LEU A 848 18.49 4.16 6.41
CA LEU A 848 17.45 4.01 7.43
C LEU A 848 17.46 5.20 8.40
N GLY A 849 18.64 5.60 8.87
CA GLY A 849 18.83 6.74 9.77
C GLY A 849 18.15 8.01 9.27
N SER A 850 18.26 8.32 7.96
CA SER A 850 17.60 9.50 7.39
C SER A 850 16.07 9.46 7.47
N LEU A 851 15.44 8.28 7.45
CA LEU A 851 13.99 8.09 7.55
C LEU A 851 13.50 8.06 9.00
N LEU A 852 14.36 7.62 9.92
CA LEU A 852 14.07 7.54 11.35
C LEU A 852 14.06 8.90 12.05
N PHE A 853 14.49 9.99 11.43
CA PHE A 853 14.44 11.32 12.03
C PHE A 853 13.57 12.27 11.23
N GLU A 854 13.61 12.17 9.90
CA GLU A 854 12.85 13.01 9.00
C GLU A 854 12.08 12.16 7.98
N ASN A 855 10.85 12.57 7.66
CA ASN A 855 10.05 11.90 6.62
C ASN A 855 9.46 12.95 5.67
N ILE A 856 10.36 13.71 5.06
CA ILE A 856 10.07 14.79 4.12
C ILE A 856 10.69 14.46 2.75
N ARG A 857 10.17 15.09 1.69
CA ARG A 857 10.62 14.91 0.29
C ARG A 857 11.68 15.95 -0.12
N THR A 858 12.56 16.36 0.81
CA THR A 858 13.72 17.20 0.52
C THR A 858 14.97 16.32 0.28
N ASP A 859 16.13 16.93 0.08
CA ASP A 859 17.39 16.21 0.03
C ASP A 859 17.66 15.46 1.34
N ARG A 860 18.30 14.30 1.23
CA ARG A 860 18.50 13.39 2.36
C ARG A 860 19.90 13.51 2.91
N ASP A 861 20.00 13.85 4.19
CA ASP A 861 21.28 13.81 4.91
C ASP A 861 21.61 12.37 5.33
N ILE A 862 22.41 11.69 4.51
CA ILE A 862 22.92 10.34 4.80
C ILE A 862 24.24 10.48 5.55
N ASP A 863 24.19 10.35 6.88
CA ASP A 863 25.36 10.56 7.74
C ASP A 863 26.45 9.51 7.48
N PRO A 864 27.62 9.90 6.94
CA PRO A 864 28.70 8.96 6.63
C PRO A 864 29.44 8.45 7.88
N ARG A 865 29.17 9.01 9.06
CA ARG A 865 29.76 8.57 10.33
C ARG A 865 29.13 7.27 10.84
N VAL A 866 27.95 6.92 10.35
CA VAL A 866 27.22 5.70 10.75
C VAL A 866 27.99 4.45 10.28
N GLY A 867 28.65 3.79 11.22
CA GLY A 867 29.44 2.57 11.02
C GLY A 867 28.93 1.34 11.79
N GLY A 868 27.80 1.48 12.48
CA GLY A 868 27.14 0.40 13.21
C GLY A 868 25.93 0.91 13.98
N MET A 869 25.26 0.02 14.70
CA MET A 869 24.18 0.37 15.62
C MET A 869 24.31 -0.35 16.96
N ARG A 870 23.86 0.32 18.02
CA ARG A 870 23.44 -0.34 19.26
C ARG A 870 21.94 -0.56 19.24
N VAL A 871 21.54 -1.71 19.74
CA VAL A 871 20.13 -2.04 19.96
C VAL A 871 19.85 -1.89 21.45
N LEU A 872 18.85 -1.09 21.79
CA LEU A 872 18.47 -0.81 23.16
C LEU A 872 17.05 -1.33 23.37
N GLU A 873 16.78 -1.89 24.55
CA GLU A 873 15.43 -2.19 25.01
C GLU A 873 14.99 -1.15 26.03
N ALA A 874 13.84 -0.51 25.80
CA ALA A 874 13.22 0.36 26.79
C ALA A 874 12.66 -0.46 27.95
N GLN A 875 12.93 -0.06 29.19
CA GLN A 875 12.41 -0.73 30.38
C GLN A 875 11.17 0.02 30.91
N PRO A 876 10.13 -0.67 31.40
CA PRO A 876 8.97 -0.03 32.00
C PRO A 876 9.35 0.66 33.33
N PRO A 877 8.58 1.67 33.77
CA PRO A 877 8.59 2.09 35.16
C PRO A 877 8.42 0.87 36.09
N PRO A 878 9.17 0.78 37.20
CA PRO A 878 9.03 -0.34 38.14
C PRO A 878 7.59 -0.50 38.64
N ALA A 879 7.10 -1.73 38.76
CA ALA A 879 5.70 -2.05 39.09
C ALA A 879 5.12 -1.39 40.36
N GLY A 880 5.95 -0.86 41.27
CA GLY A 880 5.51 -0.12 42.46
C GLY A 880 5.48 1.41 42.32
N ALA A 881 6.00 1.96 41.22
CA ALA A 881 5.97 3.40 40.94
C ALA A 881 4.58 3.79 40.45
N THR A 882 4.01 4.86 41.00
CA THR A 882 2.70 5.39 40.56
C THR A 882 2.78 6.84 40.12
N SER A 883 3.95 7.47 40.27
CA SER A 883 4.22 8.85 39.88
C SER A 883 5.68 9.03 39.47
N PHE A 884 5.97 10.10 38.71
CA PHE A 884 7.35 10.47 38.37
C PHE A 884 8.23 10.71 39.61
N ALA A 885 7.63 11.14 40.73
CA ALA A 885 8.35 11.35 41.98
C ALA A 885 8.98 10.06 42.55
N ASP A 886 8.38 8.90 42.30
CA ASP A 886 8.88 7.60 42.75
C ASP A 886 10.14 7.16 41.99
N VAL A 887 10.35 7.71 40.80
CA VAL A 887 11.42 7.33 39.84
C VAL A 887 12.24 8.51 39.37
N ALA A 888 12.29 9.60 40.14
CA ALA A 888 12.88 10.88 39.73
C ALA A 888 14.35 10.81 39.24
N GLY A 889 15.09 9.75 39.57
CA GLY A 889 16.44 9.51 39.04
C GLY A 889 16.52 9.17 37.55
N ASN A 890 15.41 8.71 36.97
CA ASN A 890 15.27 8.28 35.58
C ASN A 890 14.23 9.12 34.83
N VAL A 891 13.95 10.36 35.29
CA VAL A 891 12.97 11.25 34.66
C VAL A 891 13.69 12.37 33.92
N VAL A 892 13.30 12.58 32.68
CA VAL A 892 13.69 13.74 31.86
C VAL A 892 12.50 14.69 31.78
N SER A 893 12.74 15.99 31.90
CA SER A 893 11.72 17.02 31.68
C SER A 893 12.05 17.84 30.44
N ASP A 894 11.09 17.96 29.53
CA ASP A 894 11.20 18.72 28.28
C ASP A 894 9.95 19.58 28.03
N SER A 895 9.81 20.12 26.82
CA SER A 895 8.66 20.95 26.44
C SER A 895 7.32 20.20 26.40
N PHE A 896 7.34 18.86 26.42
CA PHE A 896 6.16 17.99 26.46
C PHE A 896 5.88 17.45 27.86
N GLY A 897 6.63 17.89 28.88
CA GLY A 897 6.47 17.49 30.28
C GLY A 897 7.53 16.48 30.74
N GLU A 898 7.18 15.65 31.71
CA GLU A 898 8.07 14.61 32.24
C GLU A 898 7.95 13.31 31.44
N VAL A 899 9.05 12.58 31.30
CA VAL A 899 9.10 11.25 30.69
C VAL A 899 10.09 10.37 31.46
N PHE A 900 9.70 9.13 31.75
CA PHE A 900 10.60 8.14 32.35
C PHE A 900 11.49 7.50 31.27
N VAL A 901 12.76 7.29 31.60
CA VAL A 901 13.77 6.78 30.68
C VAL A 901 14.65 5.77 31.40
N ASP A 902 14.60 4.53 30.96
CA ASP A 902 15.52 3.47 31.36
C ASP A 902 15.73 2.53 30.17
N TYR A 903 16.99 2.28 29.82
CA TYR A 903 17.34 1.51 28.62
C TYR A 903 18.36 0.44 28.96
N ARG A 904 18.08 -0.79 28.51
CA ARG A 904 19.00 -1.92 28.56
C ARG A 904 19.74 -2.03 27.22
N ASP A 905 21.07 -1.97 27.25
CA ASP A 905 21.90 -2.18 26.04
C ASP A 905 21.96 -3.68 25.70
N LEU A 906 21.36 -4.06 24.57
CA LEU A 906 21.37 -5.43 24.06
C LEU A 906 22.66 -5.74 23.28
N GLY A 907 23.38 -4.70 22.86
CA GLY A 907 24.71 -4.81 22.26
C GLY A 907 24.85 -4.04 20.94
N PHE A 908 26.01 -4.25 20.32
CA PHE A 908 26.47 -3.50 19.15
C PHE A 908 26.69 -4.42 17.95
N ALA A 909 26.25 -3.96 16.77
CA ALA A 909 26.51 -4.59 15.49
C ALA A 909 27.15 -3.59 14.50
N PRO A 910 28.36 -3.86 13.97
CA PRO A 910 28.97 -3.02 12.95
C PRO A 910 28.30 -3.21 11.59
N THR A 911 28.33 -2.18 10.75
CA THR A 911 27.90 -2.30 9.35
C THR A 911 29.01 -2.91 8.48
N PHE A 912 28.60 -3.55 7.39
CA PHE A 912 29.48 -3.87 6.28
C PHE A 912 29.80 -2.63 5.45
N ALA A 913 30.74 -2.75 4.49
CA ALA A 913 31.18 -1.63 3.68
C ALA A 913 30.08 -1.00 2.80
N ASP A 914 29.00 -1.74 2.53
CA ASP A 914 27.81 -1.23 1.83
C ASP A 914 26.74 -0.65 2.77
N GLY A 915 27.03 -0.54 4.07
CA GLY A 915 26.12 0.00 5.09
C GLY A 915 25.12 -1.02 5.65
N SER A 916 25.11 -2.26 5.15
CA SER A 916 24.20 -3.30 5.60
C SER A 916 24.60 -3.90 6.96
N VAL A 917 23.63 -4.39 7.72
CA VAL A 917 23.84 -5.10 8.99
C VAL A 917 22.73 -6.15 9.20
N ARG A 918 23.05 -7.29 9.83
CA ARG A 918 22.10 -8.36 10.13
C ARG A 918 22.28 -8.79 11.58
N VAL A 919 21.20 -8.79 12.35
CA VAL A 919 21.22 -9.06 13.79
C VAL A 919 20.14 -10.07 14.18
N ILE A 920 20.37 -10.82 15.25
CA ILE A 920 19.33 -11.54 15.98
C ILE A 920 19.09 -10.79 17.29
N ILE A 921 17.84 -10.46 17.57
CA ILE A 921 17.42 -9.72 18.77
C ILE A 921 16.23 -10.43 19.43
N PRO A 922 15.90 -10.12 20.70
CA PRO A 922 14.67 -10.60 21.32
C PRO A 922 13.44 -10.13 20.53
N GLY A 923 12.54 -11.06 20.17
CA GLY A 923 11.22 -10.70 19.68
C GLY A 923 10.30 -10.32 20.84
N GLY A 924 9.29 -9.48 20.58
CA GLY A 924 8.31 -9.06 21.58
C GLY A 924 8.86 -8.08 22.62
N ALA A 925 9.87 -7.29 22.26
CA ALA A 925 10.48 -6.28 23.12
C ALA A 925 10.34 -4.86 22.54
N PRO A 926 10.25 -3.80 23.38
CA PRO A 926 10.26 -2.40 22.96
C PRO A 926 11.68 -1.95 22.62
N ILE A 927 12.00 -1.90 21.32
CA ILE A 927 13.34 -1.64 20.79
C ILE A 927 13.53 -0.17 20.40
N LEU A 928 14.74 0.34 20.64
CA LEU A 928 15.26 1.61 20.14
C LEU A 928 16.59 1.36 19.43
N LEU A 929 16.78 2.00 18.28
CA LEU A 929 18.03 1.96 17.53
C LEU A 929 18.89 3.19 17.85
N GLN A 930 20.16 2.96 18.16
CA GLN A 930 21.16 4.02 18.34
C GLN A 930 22.28 3.86 17.31
N PRO A 931 22.29 4.67 16.23
CA PRO A 931 23.42 4.75 15.32
C PRO A 931 24.75 5.08 16.03
N THR A 932 25.82 4.43 15.58
CA THR A 932 27.16 4.54 16.16
C THR A 932 28.23 4.68 15.09
N ASP A 933 29.42 5.10 15.48
CA ASP A 933 30.61 4.94 14.64
C ASP A 933 31.00 3.46 14.49
N GLY A 934 31.98 3.17 13.63
CA GLY A 934 32.45 1.78 13.41
C GLY A 934 33.12 1.11 14.63
N GLY A 935 33.39 1.87 15.70
CA GLY A 935 33.88 1.37 16.97
C GLY A 935 32.79 1.16 18.03
N GLY A 936 31.53 1.45 17.70
CA GLY A 936 30.38 1.36 18.61
C GLY A 936 30.18 2.58 19.52
N GLY A 937 30.89 3.68 19.28
CA GLY A 937 30.64 4.95 19.97
C GLY A 937 29.36 5.61 19.50
N ALA A 938 28.48 6.04 20.41
CA ALA A 938 27.26 6.76 20.07
C ALA A 938 27.58 8.05 19.29
N LEU A 939 26.86 8.27 18.19
CA LEU A 939 26.94 9.53 17.46
C LEU A 939 26.17 10.61 18.22
N MET A 940 26.57 11.87 18.01
CA MET A 940 25.92 13.04 18.61
C MET A 940 25.28 13.90 17.52
N PHE A 941 24.08 14.44 17.80
CA PHE A 941 23.51 15.52 17.00
C PHE A 941 24.43 16.76 17.10
N GLU A 942 24.93 17.25 15.97
CA GLU A 942 25.77 18.46 15.94
C GLU A 942 24.90 19.73 15.92
N GLU A 943 24.07 19.89 14.88
CA GLU A 943 23.05 20.92 14.74
C GLU A 943 21.79 20.27 14.11
N HIS A 944 20.84 19.82 14.94
CA HIS A 944 19.57 19.25 14.47
C HIS A 944 18.41 20.14 14.93
N PRO A 945 17.40 20.41 14.08
CA PRO A 945 16.33 21.37 14.39
C PRO A 945 15.46 20.93 15.58
N LEU A 946 15.33 19.62 15.81
CA LEU A 946 14.39 19.07 16.79
C LEU A 946 15.02 18.27 17.94
N PHE A 947 16.26 17.80 17.80
CA PHE A 947 16.82 16.79 18.70
C PHE A 947 18.22 17.18 19.15
N THR A 948 18.58 16.81 20.37
CA THR A 948 19.92 17.05 20.93
C THR A 948 20.52 15.77 21.51
N GLY A 949 21.81 15.82 21.86
CA GLY A 949 22.49 14.70 22.50
C GLY A 949 22.78 13.54 21.56
N GLU A 950 22.67 12.31 22.06
CA GLU A 950 22.96 11.10 21.29
C GLU A 950 21.92 10.89 20.18
N VAL A 951 22.41 10.53 19.00
CA VAL A 951 21.60 10.07 17.86
C VAL A 951 21.01 8.72 18.25
N ARG A 952 19.79 8.76 18.75
CA ARG A 952 18.98 7.60 19.14
C ARG A 952 17.58 7.84 18.60
N GLN A 953 16.98 6.82 18.04
CA GLN A 953 15.59 6.86 17.61
C GLN A 953 14.70 7.43 18.73
N ARG A 954 13.77 8.32 18.38
CA ARG A 954 12.88 9.01 19.33
C ARG A 954 11.48 8.37 19.38
N GLU A 955 11.43 7.08 19.06
CA GLU A 955 10.22 6.28 19.09
C GLU A 955 10.59 4.81 19.28
N GLN A 956 9.82 4.08 20.08
CA GLN A 956 9.98 2.64 20.22
C GLN A 956 9.46 1.94 18.96
N LEU A 957 10.08 0.82 18.61
CA LEU A 957 9.63 -0.12 17.60
C LEU A 957 9.63 -1.53 18.21
N GLN A 958 9.07 -2.49 17.51
CA GLN A 958 9.13 -3.88 17.90
C GLN A 958 9.42 -4.76 16.69
N PHE A 959 9.89 -5.96 16.96
CA PHE A 959 9.85 -7.08 16.03
C PHE A 959 9.11 -8.23 16.71
N TYR A 960 8.29 -8.93 15.96
CA TYR A 960 7.46 -10.00 16.50
C TYR A 960 8.31 -11.25 16.83
N PRO A 961 7.95 -12.06 17.84
CA PRO A 961 8.62 -13.34 18.06
C PRO A 961 8.66 -14.21 16.79
N GLY A 962 9.87 -14.62 16.39
CA GLY A 962 10.10 -15.41 15.19
C GLY A 962 10.11 -14.61 13.88
N GLU A 963 10.03 -13.28 13.93
CA GLU A 963 10.03 -12.45 12.73
C GLU A 963 11.40 -12.43 12.04
N ASP A 964 11.43 -12.79 10.75
CA ASP A 964 12.53 -12.52 9.82
C ASP A 964 12.14 -11.31 8.97
N ASN A 965 12.93 -10.24 9.04
CA ASN A 965 12.53 -8.93 8.52
C ASN A 965 13.67 -8.22 7.78
N ASN A 966 13.38 -7.66 6.59
CA ASN A 966 14.27 -6.69 5.95
C ASN A 966 13.82 -5.24 6.24
N GLN A 967 14.75 -4.44 6.75
CA GLN A 967 14.57 -3.01 7.02
C GLN A 967 15.34 -2.15 6.02
N SER A 968 14.76 -1.01 5.63
CA SER A 968 15.37 -0.05 4.69
C SER A 968 15.62 -0.63 3.29
N PHE A 969 16.33 0.11 2.45
CA PHE A 969 16.73 -0.29 1.11
C PHE A 969 18.16 0.16 0.81
N PRO A 970 18.92 -0.58 -0.03
CA PRO A 970 20.19 -0.10 -0.52
C PRO A 970 20.01 1.26 -1.20
N ARG A 971 20.81 2.26 -0.82
CA ARG A 971 20.71 3.62 -1.38
C ARG A 971 20.73 3.69 -2.92
N ARG A 972 21.37 2.72 -3.58
CA ARG A 972 21.39 2.61 -5.05
C ARG A 972 20.03 2.31 -5.69
N PHE A 973 19.08 1.77 -4.93
CA PHE A 973 17.73 1.43 -5.36
C PHE A 973 16.65 2.31 -4.75
N PHE A 974 16.96 3.03 -3.66
CA PHE A 974 16.03 3.87 -2.92
C PHE A 974 15.21 4.79 -3.82
N ASN A 975 15.87 5.52 -4.71
CA ASN A 975 15.22 6.47 -5.61
C ASN A 975 14.13 5.84 -6.49
N GLY A 976 14.33 4.60 -6.93
CA GLY A 976 13.43 3.95 -7.87
C GLY A 976 12.31 3.13 -7.27
N LEU A 977 12.23 3.07 -5.94
CA LEU A 977 11.19 2.35 -5.23
C LEU A 977 10.56 3.22 -4.15
N CYS A 978 11.37 3.80 -3.27
CA CYS A 978 10.91 4.65 -2.18
C CYS A 978 10.81 6.12 -2.59
N GLY A 979 11.66 6.59 -3.53
CA GLY A 979 11.78 8.01 -3.87
C GLY A 979 10.49 8.63 -4.43
N THR A 980 9.64 7.83 -5.09
CA THR A 980 8.34 8.28 -5.61
C THR A 980 7.40 8.75 -4.49
N CYS A 981 7.49 8.16 -3.30
CA CYS A 981 6.73 8.59 -2.12
C CYS A 981 7.57 9.51 -1.21
N HIS A 982 8.82 9.15 -0.92
CA HIS A 982 9.65 9.78 0.10
C HIS A 982 10.61 10.87 -0.42
N GLY A 983 10.57 11.19 -1.73
CA GLY A 983 11.53 12.08 -2.37
C GLY A 983 12.86 11.37 -2.64
N SER A 984 13.60 11.84 -3.64
CA SER A 984 14.89 11.24 -3.99
C SER A 984 15.98 11.60 -2.96
N ILE A 985 17.09 10.85 -2.96
CA ILE A 985 18.25 11.15 -2.11
C ILE A 985 18.78 12.57 -2.34
N THR A 986 18.73 13.06 -3.57
CA THR A 986 19.26 14.38 -3.95
C THR A 986 18.26 15.52 -3.72
N GLY A 987 17.01 15.20 -3.34
CA GLY A 987 15.91 16.15 -3.27
C GLY A 987 15.35 16.58 -4.64
N ARG A 988 15.92 16.09 -5.74
CA ARG A 988 15.43 16.38 -7.10
C ARG A 988 14.34 15.38 -7.47
N GLU A 989 13.14 15.85 -7.80
CA GLU A 989 12.04 14.97 -8.21
C GLU A 989 12.41 14.12 -9.44
N LEU A 990 13.21 14.69 -10.37
CA LEU A 990 13.76 13.99 -11.55
C LEU A 990 14.59 12.74 -11.25
N ASP A 991 15.08 12.59 -10.02
CA ASP A 991 15.84 11.42 -9.62
C ASP A 991 14.93 10.31 -9.05
N ALA A 992 13.65 10.57 -8.76
CA ALA A 992 12.69 9.58 -8.29
C ALA A 992 12.05 8.84 -9.49
N ALA A 993 12.66 7.73 -9.90
CA ALA A 993 12.33 7.04 -11.14
C ALA A 993 12.41 5.52 -11.00
N VAL A 994 11.39 4.82 -11.49
CA VAL A 994 11.28 3.35 -11.40
C VAL A 994 12.56 2.69 -11.87
N ASN A 995 13.12 1.84 -11.01
CA ASN A 995 14.26 1.00 -11.37
C ASN A 995 13.75 -0.41 -11.67
N PRO A 996 13.77 -0.85 -12.94
CA PRO A 996 13.23 -2.16 -13.29
C PRO A 996 14.04 -3.35 -12.76
N ASP A 997 15.23 -3.18 -12.19
CA ASP A 997 16.05 -4.28 -11.64
C ASP A 997 15.92 -4.42 -10.11
N VAL A 998 14.97 -3.70 -9.50
CA VAL A 998 14.89 -3.60 -8.03
C VAL A 998 14.40 -4.89 -7.38
N LEU A 999 13.46 -5.61 -8.00
CA LEU A 999 12.80 -6.78 -7.39
C LEU A 999 13.73 -8.00 -7.28
N THR A 1000 14.73 -8.11 -8.14
CA THR A 1000 15.63 -9.28 -8.23
C THR A 1000 16.88 -9.13 -7.35
N SER A 1001 17.21 -7.91 -6.93
CA SER A 1001 18.55 -7.58 -6.41
C SER A 1001 18.58 -6.68 -5.16
N ALA A 1002 17.44 -6.14 -4.71
CA ALA A 1002 17.40 -5.18 -3.60
C ALA A 1002 17.85 -5.76 -2.25
N SER A 1003 17.49 -7.00 -1.92
CA SER A 1003 17.88 -7.64 -0.66
C SER A 1003 19.32 -8.19 -0.64
N TRP A 1004 20.01 -8.17 -1.79
CA TRP A 1004 21.39 -8.66 -1.89
C TRP A 1004 22.40 -7.61 -1.45
N THR A 1005 22.79 -7.69 -0.19
CA THR A 1005 23.84 -6.89 0.44
C THR A 1005 24.96 -7.79 0.98
N GLN A 1006 26.07 -7.19 1.43
CA GLN A 1006 27.17 -7.95 2.02
C GLN A 1006 26.72 -8.73 3.27
N ALA A 1007 25.84 -8.15 4.09
CA ALA A 1007 25.30 -8.80 5.28
C ALA A 1007 24.44 -10.03 4.98
N HIS A 1008 23.80 -10.12 3.80
CA HIS A 1008 22.92 -11.24 3.43
C HIS A 1008 23.64 -12.61 3.47
N ARG A 1009 24.95 -12.64 3.17
CA ARG A 1009 25.76 -13.87 3.17
C ARG A 1009 26.53 -14.09 4.47
N ALA A 1010 26.42 -13.18 5.42
CA ALA A 1010 27.09 -13.27 6.70
C ALA A 1010 26.17 -13.88 7.76
N ASP A 1011 26.79 -14.49 8.76
CA ASP A 1011 26.07 -14.89 9.97
C ASP A 1011 25.60 -13.61 10.70
N PRO A 1012 24.36 -13.57 11.20
CA PRO A 1012 23.87 -12.43 11.96
C PRO A 1012 24.61 -12.27 13.29
N VAL A 1013 24.70 -11.01 13.77
CA VAL A 1013 25.23 -10.73 15.11
C VAL A 1013 24.15 -11.04 16.14
N ASP A 1014 24.41 -11.97 17.06
CA ASP A 1014 23.49 -12.34 18.12
C ASP A 1014 23.55 -11.33 19.29
N LEU A 1015 22.44 -10.64 19.54
CA LEU A 1015 22.27 -9.59 20.55
C LEU A 1015 21.18 -9.95 21.58
N ARG A 1016 20.84 -11.23 21.72
CA ARG A 1016 19.81 -11.70 22.67
C ARG A 1016 20.28 -11.76 24.11
#